data_AF-A0A370C341-F1
#
_entry.id   AF-A0A370C341-F1
#
_cell.length_a   1.000
_cell.length_b   1.000
_cell.length_c   1.000
_cell.angle_alpha   90.00
_cell.angle_beta   90.00
_cell.angle_gamma   90.00
#
_symmetry.space_group_name_H-M   'P 1'
#
loop_
_entity.id
_entity.type
_entity.pdbx_description
1 polymer ?
#
loop_
_entity_poly.entity_id
_entity_poly.type
_entity_poly.pdbx_seq_one_letter_code
_entity_poly.pdbx_strand_id
1 'polypeptide(L)'
;MSDRGKCQYPDDVDVIREREYPLLKDTTYLDHAGTTLYAKSLIESFSRDLTSNLYGNPHSMSAPSQLSTQRVDDIRLRALRFFSADPEEFDLVFVANATAAIKLVADSFRESTPQGFWYGYHVDSHTSLVGARELAGIGSRCFVTDAEVESWISQLDTEPVQGPRLFAYPAQSNMNGRRFPRGWCGRIRESAKDTYTLLDVASLVSTSPFDLSDASAAPDFAVLSFYKIFGFPDLGALIVRKSAGHIFDKRKFFGGGTVDMVLTQGTQWHAKKQSSIHERLEDGTLPFHNIIALGSAFDTHERLFGSMDNISSHTRFLAKRLYDRMTTLRHYNGESVCHVYKPSHSDYTDPSTQGPILAFNLRSSQGAWIGKSEVEKMASVRNIQIRSGTLCNPGGTAASLNWSGADMLRHFGAGMRCGDDHDIMDGRPTGILRVSLGAMSNLTDIDTFMGFIEEFYVEKSPNVCALVPPLEANLTHRSGFHVESLSVYPIKSCGAFKVPDGKRWEIRREGLVWDREWCLIHQGTGTALNQKRYPRMALIRPFIDLSHGVLRVTCGSIRSPSQKTLEIPLDRENSNLTTTSLCQNSSKPSTVCGDQVIVQAYSSPTVSAFFSDFLGVPCTLARFPPQSSTRLAEPRRGLGSRKSPLRPAMPGAFPQDTPTPEAERNPILLSNESPILLISRSSVNRLNETIKSSPTTTNSTGRKKAVAADVFRANIVVAEDFPQPVSAGRPYIEDHWESLRIGPDNLHFNVLGSCQRCQMVCVDQLTGVRGEEPYSTLAKTRKSGNKIYFGRHLAISSNGDGNSVNSRTVMVGDVVTPSYYGP
;
A
#
# COMPACT_ATOMS: atom_id res chain seq x y z
N MET A 1 -38.90 -2.80 8.84
CA MET A 1 -39.00 -3.03 7.38
C MET A 1 -39.79 -1.88 6.77
N SER A 2 -39.15 -0.76 6.41
CA SER A 2 -39.68 0.25 5.48
C SER A 2 -38.69 1.43 5.34
N ASP A 3 -37.50 1.18 4.80
CA ASP A 3 -36.71 2.24 4.13
C ASP A 3 -35.59 1.65 3.27
N ARG A 4 -35.93 0.67 2.40
CA ARG A 4 -35.06 0.39 1.26
C ARG A 4 -35.29 1.56 0.32
N GLY A 5 -34.43 2.59 0.37
CA GLY A 5 -34.35 3.56 -0.72
C GLY A 5 -34.22 2.75 -2.01
N LYS A 6 -35.29 2.72 -2.81
CA LYS A 6 -35.40 1.83 -3.98
C LYS A 6 -34.31 2.22 -4.97
N CYS A 7 -33.17 1.56 -4.89
CA CYS A 7 -32.17 1.58 -5.93
C CYS A 7 -32.84 0.97 -7.18
N GLN A 8 -33.00 1.75 -8.23
CA GLN A 8 -33.68 1.34 -9.47
C GLN A 8 -32.71 0.63 -10.42
N TYR A 9 -31.79 -0.17 -9.90
CA TYR A 9 -31.04 -1.07 -10.75
C TYR A 9 -31.99 -2.10 -11.38
N PRO A 10 -31.70 -2.60 -12.59
CA PRO A 10 -32.48 -3.66 -13.22
C PRO A 10 -32.61 -4.92 -12.35
N ASP A 11 -31.52 -5.28 -11.65
CA ASP A 11 -31.45 -6.38 -10.69
C ASP A 11 -31.01 -5.85 -9.30
N ASP A 12 -31.25 -6.63 -8.23
CA ASP A 12 -30.69 -6.32 -6.90
C ASP A 12 -29.15 -6.32 -6.95
N VAL A 13 -28.52 -5.35 -6.27
CA VAL A 13 -27.06 -5.17 -6.27
C VAL A 13 -26.32 -6.42 -5.77
N ASP A 14 -26.92 -7.18 -4.85
CA ASP A 14 -26.31 -8.40 -4.31
C ASP A 14 -26.28 -9.52 -5.38
N VAL A 15 -27.34 -9.60 -6.21
CA VAL A 15 -27.41 -10.54 -7.34
C VAL A 15 -26.42 -10.14 -8.43
N ILE A 16 -26.32 -8.85 -8.75
CA ILE A 16 -25.31 -8.32 -9.68
C ILE A 16 -23.91 -8.67 -9.17
N ARG A 17 -23.64 -8.43 -7.88
CA ARG A 17 -22.33 -8.65 -7.27
C ARG A 17 -21.90 -10.11 -7.34
N GLU A 18 -22.79 -11.04 -6.97
CA GLU A 18 -22.49 -12.47 -7.01
C GLU A 18 -22.18 -12.97 -8.42
N ARG A 19 -22.95 -12.50 -9.41
CA ARG A 19 -22.81 -12.90 -10.82
C ARG A 19 -21.60 -12.28 -11.51
N GLU A 20 -21.42 -10.98 -11.35
CA GLU A 20 -20.51 -10.17 -12.16
C GLU A 20 -19.16 -9.92 -11.49
N TYR A 21 -19.08 -10.01 -10.16
CA TYR A 21 -17.88 -9.69 -9.37
C TYR A 21 -17.49 -10.83 -8.42
N PRO A 22 -17.22 -12.06 -8.94
CA PRO A 22 -16.87 -13.22 -8.10
C PRO A 22 -15.60 -13.01 -7.26
N LEU A 23 -14.74 -12.08 -7.67
CA LEU A 23 -13.53 -11.66 -6.94
C LEU A 23 -13.83 -11.06 -5.56
N LEU A 24 -15.08 -10.64 -5.31
CA LEU A 24 -15.52 -10.03 -4.06
C LEU A 24 -16.08 -11.02 -3.03
N LYS A 25 -16.11 -12.33 -3.35
CA LYS A 25 -16.81 -13.36 -2.56
C LYS A 25 -16.41 -13.42 -1.07
N ASP A 26 -15.19 -13.03 -0.73
CA ASP A 26 -14.68 -13.01 0.66
C ASP A 26 -13.86 -11.73 0.94
N THR A 27 -14.17 -10.63 0.26
CA THR A 27 -13.39 -9.39 0.34
C THR A 27 -14.30 -8.18 0.31
N THR A 28 -14.14 -7.30 1.29
CA THR A 28 -14.81 -6.01 1.34
C THR A 28 -13.91 -4.98 0.66
N TYR A 29 -14.28 -4.58 -0.57
CA TYR A 29 -13.51 -3.64 -1.37
C TYR A 29 -14.05 -2.22 -1.25
N LEU A 30 -13.27 -1.34 -0.63
CA LEU A 30 -13.63 0.05 -0.31
C LEU A 30 -12.63 1.07 -0.91
N ASP A 31 -11.94 0.70 -1.98
CA ASP A 31 -11.01 1.56 -2.73
C ASP A 31 -11.48 1.87 -4.16
N HIS A 32 -12.80 1.97 -4.38
CA HIS A 32 -13.39 2.25 -5.69
C HIS A 32 -12.81 3.51 -6.38
N ALA A 33 -12.62 4.61 -5.66
CA ALA A 33 -12.03 5.84 -6.21
C ALA A 33 -10.53 5.68 -6.53
N GLY A 34 -9.88 4.61 -6.06
CA GLY A 34 -8.52 4.24 -6.41
C GLY A 34 -8.50 3.39 -7.68
N THR A 35 -9.34 2.35 -7.70
CA THR A 35 -9.50 1.47 -8.86
C THR A 35 -10.90 0.87 -8.88
N THR A 36 -11.62 1.11 -9.98
CA THR A 36 -12.91 0.46 -10.22
C THR A 36 -12.67 -0.98 -10.68
N LEU A 37 -13.49 -1.92 -10.22
CA LEU A 37 -13.43 -3.31 -10.68
C LEU A 37 -14.25 -3.46 -11.96
N TYR A 38 -13.75 -4.24 -12.90
CA TYR A 38 -14.47 -4.60 -14.11
C TYR A 38 -15.42 -5.78 -13.87
N ALA A 39 -16.55 -5.78 -14.57
CA ALA A 39 -17.50 -6.88 -14.54
C ALA A 39 -16.95 -8.09 -15.33
N LYS A 40 -17.27 -9.30 -14.88
CA LYS A 40 -16.93 -10.54 -15.60
C LYS A 40 -17.48 -10.53 -17.03
N SER A 41 -18.76 -10.19 -17.20
CA SER A 41 -19.42 -10.18 -18.51
C SER A 41 -18.82 -9.18 -19.51
N LEU A 42 -18.22 -8.08 -19.03
CA LEU A 42 -17.48 -7.15 -19.88
C LEU A 42 -16.30 -7.85 -20.57
N ILE A 43 -15.49 -8.57 -19.80
CA ILE A 43 -14.31 -9.27 -20.32
C ILE A 43 -14.73 -10.41 -21.25
N GLU A 44 -15.79 -11.14 -20.91
CA GLU A 44 -16.33 -12.21 -21.77
C GLU A 44 -16.89 -11.67 -23.09
N SER A 45 -17.61 -10.53 -23.05
CA SER A 45 -18.12 -9.86 -24.25
C SER A 45 -16.99 -9.40 -25.15
N PHE A 46 -16.01 -8.71 -24.59
CA PHE A 46 -14.86 -8.24 -25.35
C PHE A 46 -14.00 -9.37 -25.93
N SER A 47 -13.79 -10.44 -25.15
CA SER A 47 -13.07 -11.63 -25.63
C SER A 47 -13.79 -12.31 -26.79
N ARG A 48 -15.13 -12.40 -26.72
CA ARG A 48 -15.94 -12.91 -27.83
C ARG A 48 -15.84 -12.02 -29.07
N ASP A 49 -15.86 -10.70 -28.89
CA ASP A 49 -15.71 -9.74 -29.99
C ASP A 49 -14.36 -9.93 -30.71
N LEU A 50 -13.25 -9.98 -29.96
CA LEU A 50 -11.91 -10.18 -30.53
C LEU A 50 -11.70 -11.53 -31.21
N THR A 51 -12.39 -12.58 -30.75
CA THR A 51 -12.25 -13.93 -31.32
C THR A 51 -13.19 -14.18 -32.50
N SER A 52 -14.21 -13.35 -32.67
CA SER A 52 -15.20 -13.46 -33.75
C SER A 52 -14.91 -12.52 -34.92
N ASN A 53 -14.10 -11.48 -34.71
CA ASN A 53 -13.81 -10.45 -35.70
C ASN A 53 -12.31 -10.36 -36.00
N LEU A 54 -11.98 -10.10 -37.27
CA LEU A 54 -10.62 -9.77 -37.69
C LEU A 54 -10.45 -8.25 -37.70
N TYR A 55 -9.65 -7.73 -36.77
CA TYR A 55 -9.36 -6.29 -36.68
C TYR A 55 -7.99 -5.97 -37.30
N GLY A 56 -7.98 -5.01 -38.23
CA GLY A 56 -6.77 -4.53 -38.90
C GLY A 56 -6.30 -3.19 -38.34
N ASN A 57 -5.09 -2.76 -38.71
CA ASN A 57 -4.61 -1.43 -38.38
C ASN A 57 -5.49 -0.36 -39.09
N PRO A 58 -6.11 0.60 -38.37
CA PRO A 58 -6.97 1.65 -38.94
C PRO A 58 -6.36 2.48 -40.09
N HIS A 59 -5.03 2.50 -40.22
CA HIS A 59 -4.31 3.25 -41.26
C HIS A 59 -4.22 2.53 -42.63
N SER A 60 -4.86 1.38 -42.79
CA SER A 60 -4.89 0.63 -44.06
C SER A 60 -6.29 0.57 -44.66
N MET A 61 -6.39 0.34 -45.97
CA MET A 61 -7.68 0.26 -46.67
C MET A 61 -8.29 -1.15 -46.71
N SER A 62 -7.71 -2.12 -46.00
CA SER A 62 -8.24 -3.49 -45.95
C SER A 62 -9.59 -3.56 -45.23
N ALA A 63 -10.43 -4.55 -45.52
CA ALA A 63 -11.73 -4.71 -44.84
C ALA A 63 -11.61 -4.80 -43.30
N PRO A 64 -10.66 -5.58 -42.72
CA PRO A 64 -10.38 -5.55 -41.28
C PRO A 64 -10.02 -4.18 -40.72
N SER A 65 -9.28 -3.37 -41.49
CA SER A 65 -8.88 -2.02 -41.09
C SER A 65 -10.04 -1.04 -41.13
N GLN A 66 -10.87 -1.10 -42.17
CA GLN A 66 -12.08 -0.28 -42.27
C GLN A 66 -13.06 -0.60 -41.13
N LEU A 67 -13.19 -1.88 -40.75
CA LEU A 67 -13.96 -2.28 -39.58
C LEU A 67 -13.40 -1.65 -38.30
N SER A 68 -12.09 -1.69 -38.08
CA SER A 68 -11.47 -1.03 -36.91
C SER A 68 -11.75 0.48 -36.88
N THR A 69 -11.62 1.17 -38.02
CA THR A 69 -11.90 2.61 -38.13
C THR A 69 -13.36 2.92 -37.81
N GLN A 70 -14.30 2.19 -38.42
CA GLN A 70 -15.74 2.35 -38.16
C GLN A 70 -16.06 2.16 -36.67
N ARG A 71 -15.51 1.11 -36.04
CA ARG A 71 -15.74 0.84 -34.61
C ARG A 71 -15.20 1.96 -33.73
N VAL A 72 -14.04 2.52 -34.06
CA VAL A 72 -13.47 3.67 -33.33
C VAL A 72 -14.38 4.88 -33.42
N ASP A 73 -14.90 5.19 -34.61
CA ASP A 73 -15.76 6.36 -34.84
C ASP A 73 -17.12 6.21 -34.17
N ASP A 74 -17.76 5.04 -34.29
CA ASP A 74 -19.03 4.74 -33.62
C ASP A 74 -18.92 4.88 -32.10
N ILE A 75 -17.82 4.38 -31.52
CA ILE A 75 -17.57 4.41 -30.09
C ILE A 75 -17.22 5.82 -29.61
N ARG A 76 -16.52 6.63 -30.42
CA ARG A 76 -16.29 8.05 -30.12
C ARG A 76 -17.62 8.80 -29.97
N LEU A 77 -18.53 8.63 -30.92
CA LEU A 77 -19.87 9.23 -30.86
C LEU A 77 -20.70 8.69 -29.69
N ARG A 78 -20.55 7.40 -29.36
CA ARG A 78 -21.21 6.82 -28.18
C ARG A 78 -20.66 7.40 -26.87
N ALA A 79 -19.35 7.63 -26.79
CA ALA A 79 -18.72 8.25 -25.64
C ALA A 79 -19.15 9.71 -25.46
N LEU A 80 -19.27 10.50 -26.54
CA LEU A 80 -19.84 11.84 -26.48
C LEU A 80 -21.30 11.82 -25.97
N ARG A 81 -22.12 10.92 -26.53
CA ARG A 81 -23.52 10.73 -26.10
C ARG A 81 -23.65 10.32 -24.63
N PHE A 82 -22.73 9.52 -24.11
CA PHE A 82 -22.72 9.13 -22.70
C PHE A 82 -22.56 10.34 -21.75
N PHE A 83 -21.92 11.43 -22.20
CA PHE A 83 -21.78 12.68 -21.45
C PHE A 83 -22.76 13.78 -21.92
N SER A 84 -23.75 13.44 -22.75
CA SER A 84 -24.65 14.40 -23.39
C SER A 84 -23.92 15.51 -24.16
N ALA A 85 -22.73 15.22 -24.68
CA ALA A 85 -21.93 16.18 -25.44
C ALA A 85 -22.35 16.13 -26.91
N ASP A 86 -22.85 17.25 -27.44
CA ASP A 86 -23.22 17.39 -28.84
C ASP A 86 -21.95 17.32 -29.73
N PRO A 87 -21.86 16.38 -30.69
CA PRO A 87 -20.71 16.30 -31.61
C PRO A 87 -20.55 17.53 -32.50
N GLU A 88 -21.53 18.44 -32.60
CA GLU A 88 -21.36 19.73 -33.27
C GLU A 88 -20.57 20.74 -32.42
N GLU A 89 -20.74 20.73 -31.09
CA GLU A 89 -20.08 21.63 -30.15
C GLU A 89 -18.78 21.06 -29.57
N PHE A 90 -18.67 19.73 -29.49
CA PHE A 90 -17.59 19.03 -28.83
C PHE A 90 -16.92 18.00 -29.75
N ASP A 91 -15.65 17.75 -29.50
CA ASP A 91 -14.89 16.63 -30.07
C ASP A 91 -14.27 15.80 -28.94
N LEU A 92 -14.01 14.52 -29.19
CA LEU A 92 -13.43 13.59 -28.22
C LEU A 92 -12.14 12.98 -28.75
N VAL A 93 -11.06 13.23 -28.01
CA VAL A 93 -9.73 12.72 -28.29
C VAL A 93 -9.43 11.57 -27.34
N PHE A 94 -9.17 10.37 -27.87
CA PHE A 94 -8.75 9.24 -27.05
C PHE A 94 -7.31 9.42 -26.59
N VAL A 95 -7.08 9.20 -25.30
CA VAL A 95 -5.76 9.29 -24.66
C VAL A 95 -5.54 8.08 -23.74
N ALA A 96 -4.32 7.91 -23.23
CA ALA A 96 -4.03 6.80 -22.31
C ALA A 96 -4.82 6.89 -20.98
N ASN A 97 -5.00 8.09 -20.44
CA ASN A 97 -5.70 8.38 -19.17
C ASN A 97 -5.87 9.90 -18.98
N ALA A 98 -6.50 10.32 -17.88
CA ALA A 98 -6.74 11.74 -17.57
C ALA A 98 -5.44 12.54 -17.44
N THR A 99 -4.38 11.93 -16.88
CA THR A 99 -3.06 12.57 -16.79
C THR A 99 -2.47 12.88 -18.17
N ALA A 100 -2.64 11.97 -19.13
CA ALA A 100 -2.20 12.19 -20.51
C ALA A 100 -2.99 13.33 -21.18
N ALA A 101 -4.30 13.42 -20.94
CA ALA A 101 -5.11 14.54 -21.42
C ALA A 101 -4.68 15.88 -20.81
N ILE A 102 -4.47 15.94 -19.48
CA ILE A 102 -3.99 17.14 -18.79
C ILE A 102 -2.66 17.59 -19.39
N LYS A 103 -1.73 16.65 -19.57
CA LYS A 103 -0.42 16.95 -20.16
C LYS A 103 -0.55 17.46 -21.60
N LEU A 104 -1.41 16.84 -22.42
CA LEU A 104 -1.65 17.28 -23.80
C LEU A 104 -2.16 18.73 -23.86
N VAL A 105 -3.12 19.08 -23.00
CA VAL A 105 -3.63 20.46 -22.88
C VAL A 105 -2.51 21.39 -22.44
N ALA A 106 -1.82 21.09 -21.33
CA ALA A 106 -0.78 21.97 -20.79
C ALA A 106 0.43 22.16 -21.74
N ASP A 107 0.87 21.10 -22.43
CA ASP A 107 1.92 21.19 -23.46
C ASP A 107 1.47 22.08 -24.63
N SER A 108 0.19 22.01 -25.03
CA SER A 108 -0.37 22.85 -26.10
C SER A 108 -0.46 24.32 -25.70
N PHE A 109 -0.84 24.61 -24.45
CA PHE A 109 -0.79 25.97 -23.90
C PHE A 109 0.64 26.51 -23.82
N ARG A 110 1.61 25.70 -23.38
CA ARG A 110 3.03 26.08 -23.36
C ARG A 110 3.53 26.49 -24.76
N GLU A 111 3.04 25.84 -25.81
CA GLU A 111 3.46 26.08 -27.19
C GLU A 111 2.61 27.14 -27.91
N SER A 112 1.49 27.57 -27.33
CA SER A 112 0.56 28.54 -27.92
C SER A 112 1.15 29.95 -28.08
N THR A 113 2.07 30.34 -27.20
CA THR A 113 2.81 31.62 -27.29
C THR A 113 4.27 31.44 -26.89
N PRO A 114 5.20 32.31 -27.32
CA PRO A 114 6.61 32.25 -26.90
C PRO A 114 6.80 32.37 -25.38
N GLN A 115 5.94 33.12 -24.68
CA GLN A 115 5.97 33.31 -23.23
C GLN A 115 5.24 32.19 -22.46
N GLY A 116 4.56 31.28 -23.15
CA GLY A 116 3.75 30.23 -22.56
C GLY A 116 2.36 30.72 -22.14
N PHE A 117 1.95 30.39 -20.92
CA PHE A 117 0.62 30.67 -20.38
C PHE A 117 0.68 30.90 -18.87
N TRP A 118 -0.37 31.52 -18.31
CA TRP A 118 -0.57 31.62 -16.87
C TRP A 118 -1.47 30.48 -16.38
N TYR A 119 -1.15 29.89 -15.23
CA TYR A 119 -1.87 28.72 -14.72
C TYR A 119 -2.44 28.90 -13.31
N GLY A 120 -3.76 28.80 -13.20
CA GLY A 120 -4.47 28.73 -11.92
C GLY A 120 -4.92 27.32 -11.62
N TYR A 121 -4.78 26.85 -10.37
CA TYR A 121 -5.34 25.56 -9.97
C TYR A 121 -5.84 25.54 -8.53
N HIS A 122 -6.87 24.74 -8.25
CA HIS A 122 -7.40 24.61 -6.89
C HIS A 122 -6.54 23.65 -6.04
N VAL A 123 -6.43 23.88 -4.72
CA VAL A 123 -5.59 23.11 -3.79
C VAL A 123 -5.94 21.62 -3.71
N ASP A 124 -7.21 21.28 -3.91
CA ASP A 124 -7.72 19.89 -4.00
C ASP A 124 -7.41 19.20 -5.34
N SER A 125 -6.56 19.78 -6.18
CA SER A 125 -6.18 19.19 -7.45
C SER A 125 -5.39 17.91 -7.28
N HIS A 126 -5.68 16.91 -8.13
CA HIS A 126 -4.84 15.72 -8.25
C HIS A 126 -3.41 16.11 -8.67
N THR A 127 -2.41 15.32 -8.27
CA THR A 127 -0.99 15.60 -8.55
C THR A 127 -0.70 15.90 -10.04
N SER A 128 -1.46 15.32 -10.97
CA SER A 128 -1.34 15.61 -12.41
C SER A 128 -1.66 17.05 -12.78
N LEU A 129 -2.72 17.64 -12.19
CA LEU A 129 -3.05 19.05 -12.37
C LEU A 129 -2.03 19.96 -11.68
N VAL A 130 -1.53 19.57 -10.50
CA VAL A 130 -0.47 20.33 -9.80
C VAL A 130 0.80 20.39 -10.66
N GLY A 131 1.17 19.28 -11.31
CA GLY A 131 2.37 19.20 -12.15
C GLY A 131 2.34 20.12 -13.39
N ALA A 132 1.16 20.45 -13.91
CA ALA A 132 1.03 21.35 -15.06
C ALA A 132 1.56 22.77 -14.79
N ARG A 133 1.66 23.17 -13.52
CA ARG A 133 2.21 24.49 -13.12
C ARG A 133 3.66 24.69 -13.57
N GLU A 134 4.43 23.60 -13.68
CA GLU A 134 5.85 23.66 -14.09
C GLU A 134 6.01 24.01 -15.57
N LEU A 135 4.91 23.95 -16.34
CA LEU A 135 4.87 24.32 -17.76
C LEU A 135 4.41 25.77 -18.00
N ALA A 136 3.96 26.46 -16.95
CA ALA A 136 3.35 27.78 -17.03
C ALA A 136 4.40 28.90 -16.99
N GLY A 137 4.90 29.30 -18.17
CA GLY A 137 5.97 30.29 -18.32
C GLY A 137 5.66 31.70 -17.80
N ILE A 138 4.39 32.09 -17.74
CA ILE A 138 3.96 33.42 -17.24
C ILE A 138 3.84 33.42 -15.69
N GLY A 139 3.67 32.24 -15.09
CA GLY A 139 3.50 32.06 -13.66
C GLY A 139 2.32 31.16 -13.32
N SER A 140 2.22 30.80 -12.04
CA SER A 140 1.13 29.97 -11.55
C SER A 140 0.61 30.40 -10.17
N ARG A 141 -0.65 30.09 -9.89
CA ARG A 141 -1.31 30.34 -8.60
C ARG A 141 -2.09 29.12 -8.14
N CYS A 142 -1.86 28.72 -6.89
CA CYS A 142 -2.70 27.75 -6.19
C CYS A 142 -3.79 28.50 -5.42
N PHE A 143 -5.06 28.19 -5.67
CA PHE A 143 -6.21 28.70 -4.94
C PHE A 143 -6.55 27.76 -3.79
N VAL A 144 -6.50 28.26 -2.55
CA VAL A 144 -6.66 27.44 -1.35
C VAL A 144 -8.14 27.24 -0.99
N THR A 145 -8.99 28.18 -1.37
CA THR A 145 -10.42 28.15 -1.06
C THR A 145 -11.29 28.52 -2.26
N ASP A 146 -12.53 28.06 -2.25
CA ASP A 146 -13.54 28.43 -3.25
C ASP A 146 -13.74 29.95 -3.29
N ALA A 147 -13.66 30.63 -2.14
CA ALA A 147 -13.78 32.09 -2.04
C ALA A 147 -12.65 32.83 -2.77
N GLU A 148 -11.43 32.30 -2.77
CA GLU A 148 -10.34 32.88 -3.55
C GLU A 148 -10.58 32.76 -5.06
N VAL A 149 -11.16 31.64 -5.51
CA VAL A 149 -11.56 31.44 -6.91
C VAL A 149 -12.66 32.42 -7.28
N GLU A 150 -13.70 32.53 -6.46
CA GLU A 150 -14.82 33.47 -6.67
C GLU A 150 -14.36 34.93 -6.75
N SER A 151 -13.46 35.33 -5.85
CA SER A 151 -12.87 36.67 -5.84
C SER A 151 -12.05 36.94 -7.11
N TRP A 152 -11.26 35.95 -7.56
CA TRP A 152 -10.48 36.06 -8.79
C TRP A 152 -11.38 36.13 -10.04
N ILE A 153 -12.44 35.33 -10.11
CA ILE A 153 -13.41 35.38 -11.22
C ILE A 153 -14.03 36.78 -11.33
N SER A 154 -14.35 37.39 -10.19
CA SER A 154 -14.98 38.71 -10.13
C SER A 154 -14.05 39.88 -10.52
N GLN A 155 -12.74 39.63 -10.67
CA GLN A 155 -11.73 40.63 -11.02
C GLN A 155 -11.13 40.40 -12.42
N LEU A 156 -11.49 39.30 -13.08
CA LEU A 156 -10.92 38.86 -14.36
C LEU A 156 -11.03 39.89 -15.49
N ASP A 157 -12.12 40.66 -15.50
CA ASP A 157 -12.43 41.69 -16.49
C ASP A 157 -11.55 42.95 -16.35
N THR A 158 -11.04 43.21 -15.15
CA THR A 158 -10.19 44.37 -14.84
C THR A 158 -8.69 44.09 -14.96
N GLU A 159 -8.27 42.82 -14.99
CA GLU A 159 -6.85 42.47 -15.06
C GLU A 159 -6.30 42.51 -16.49
N PRO A 160 -5.11 43.10 -16.71
CA PRO A 160 -4.47 43.07 -18.03
C PRO A 160 -4.14 41.63 -18.46
N VAL A 161 -4.44 41.32 -19.72
CA VAL A 161 -4.14 40.01 -20.33
C VAL A 161 -2.69 40.00 -20.81
N GLN A 162 -1.83 39.19 -20.18
CA GLN A 162 -0.43 39.00 -20.58
C GLN A 162 -0.20 37.69 -21.36
N GLY A 163 -1.25 37.15 -21.99
CA GLY A 163 -1.24 35.87 -22.69
C GLY A 163 -2.38 34.96 -22.23
N PRO A 164 -2.46 33.74 -22.77
CA PRO A 164 -3.53 32.80 -22.44
C PRO A 164 -3.46 32.37 -20.98
N ARG A 165 -4.63 32.24 -20.35
CA ARG A 165 -4.80 31.80 -18.96
C ARG A 165 -5.51 30.45 -18.95
N LEU A 166 -5.04 29.50 -18.14
CA LEU A 166 -5.69 28.22 -17.94
C LEU A 166 -6.00 28.03 -16.46
N PHE A 167 -7.28 27.88 -16.12
CA PHE A 167 -7.72 27.53 -14.78
C PHE A 167 -8.15 26.07 -14.72
N ALA A 168 -7.55 25.29 -13.82
CA ALA A 168 -7.83 23.87 -13.68
C ALA A 168 -8.28 23.46 -12.28
N TYR A 169 -9.31 22.62 -12.21
CA TYR A 169 -9.83 22.13 -10.94
C TYR A 169 -10.54 20.79 -11.14
N PRO A 170 -10.65 19.96 -10.09
CA PRO A 170 -11.44 18.74 -10.16
C PRO A 170 -12.93 19.05 -10.04
N ALA A 171 -13.79 18.33 -10.75
CA ALA A 171 -15.23 18.40 -10.51
C ALA A 171 -15.64 17.71 -9.19
N GLN A 172 -14.85 16.73 -8.76
CA GLN A 172 -14.97 16.05 -7.47
C GLN A 172 -13.58 15.74 -6.91
N SER A 173 -13.32 16.11 -5.65
CA SER A 173 -12.08 15.76 -4.97
C SER A 173 -11.94 14.24 -4.88
N ASN A 174 -10.80 13.71 -5.36
CA ASN A 174 -10.45 12.29 -5.22
C ASN A 174 -10.06 11.92 -3.78
N MET A 175 -9.84 12.91 -2.91
CA MET A 175 -9.48 12.72 -1.50
C MET A 175 -10.71 12.45 -0.65
N ASN A 176 -11.65 13.39 -0.61
CA ASN A 176 -12.78 13.41 0.33
C ASN A 176 -14.15 13.46 -0.36
N GLY A 177 -14.20 13.38 -1.69
CA GLY A 177 -15.45 13.33 -2.44
C GLY A 177 -16.21 14.65 -2.56
N ARG A 178 -15.71 15.78 -2.02
CA ARG A 178 -16.41 17.06 -2.17
C ARG A 178 -16.50 17.45 -3.65
N ARG A 179 -17.58 18.10 -4.06
CA ARG A 179 -17.81 18.56 -5.43
C ARG A 179 -17.67 20.07 -5.55
N PHE A 180 -17.25 20.51 -6.73
CA PHE A 180 -16.97 21.90 -7.04
C PHE A 180 -18.08 22.53 -7.89
N PRO A 181 -18.29 23.86 -7.80
CA PRO A 181 -19.25 24.56 -8.64
C PRO A 181 -18.98 24.34 -10.13
N ARG A 182 -19.99 23.85 -10.86
CA ARG A 182 -19.94 23.71 -12.33
C ARG A 182 -19.99 25.06 -13.04
N GLY A 183 -20.66 26.06 -12.43
CA GLY A 183 -20.86 27.38 -13.02
C GLY A 183 -19.60 28.24 -13.18
N TRP A 184 -18.45 27.85 -12.60
CA TRP A 184 -17.20 28.58 -12.80
C TRP A 184 -16.76 28.60 -14.26
N CYS A 185 -16.96 27.50 -15.01
CA CYS A 185 -16.54 27.43 -16.41
C CYS A 185 -17.22 28.48 -17.28
N GLY A 186 -18.55 28.60 -17.21
CA GLY A 186 -19.32 29.62 -17.93
C GLY A 186 -18.91 31.04 -17.54
N ARG A 187 -18.87 31.32 -16.23
CA ARG A 187 -18.53 32.65 -15.70
C ARG A 187 -17.13 33.12 -16.09
N ILE A 188 -16.12 32.25 -15.99
CA ILE A 188 -14.73 32.57 -16.37
C ILE A 188 -14.67 33.01 -17.83
N ARG A 189 -15.34 32.26 -18.70
CA ARG A 189 -15.38 32.51 -20.13
C ARG A 189 -16.13 33.79 -20.48
N GLU A 190 -17.23 34.08 -19.77
CA GLU A 190 -17.96 35.35 -19.92
C GLU A 190 -17.11 36.55 -19.46
N SER A 191 -16.33 36.40 -18.39
CA SER A 191 -15.48 37.46 -17.85
C SER A 191 -14.24 37.77 -18.69
N ALA A 192 -13.61 36.78 -19.32
CA ALA A 192 -12.36 37.00 -20.06
C ALA A 192 -12.17 36.04 -21.26
N LYS A 193 -11.97 36.61 -22.45
CA LYS A 193 -11.86 35.86 -23.73
C LYS A 193 -10.65 34.92 -23.84
N ASP A 194 -9.51 35.28 -23.26
CA ASP A 194 -8.28 34.47 -23.31
C ASP A 194 -8.08 33.61 -22.05
N THR A 195 -9.17 33.32 -21.32
CA THR A 195 -9.14 32.48 -20.12
C THR A 195 -9.95 31.21 -20.36
N TYR A 196 -9.29 30.06 -20.18
CA TYR A 196 -9.81 28.74 -20.46
C TYR A 196 -9.91 27.91 -19.20
N THR A 197 -10.78 26.90 -19.24
CA THR A 197 -11.04 25.99 -18.13
C THR A 197 -10.70 24.54 -18.46
N LEU A 198 -9.98 23.89 -17.54
CA LEU A 198 -9.64 22.46 -17.58
C LEU A 198 -10.25 21.74 -16.38
N LEU A 199 -11.32 21.00 -16.63
CA LEU A 199 -12.07 20.29 -15.60
C LEU A 199 -11.67 18.82 -15.52
N ASP A 200 -11.07 18.41 -14.40
CA ASP A 200 -10.81 16.99 -14.11
C ASP A 200 -12.08 16.32 -13.55
N VAL A 201 -12.77 15.57 -14.41
CA VAL A 201 -14.00 14.87 -14.03
C VAL A 201 -13.76 13.43 -13.61
N ALA A 202 -12.50 12.95 -13.59
CA ALA A 202 -12.17 11.54 -13.47
C ALA A 202 -12.66 10.89 -12.15
N SER A 203 -12.72 11.66 -11.05
CA SER A 203 -13.30 11.20 -9.78
C SER A 203 -14.84 11.25 -9.81
N LEU A 204 -15.42 12.29 -10.42
CA LEU A 204 -16.88 12.48 -10.49
C LEU A 204 -17.56 11.36 -11.29
N VAL A 205 -17.05 11.11 -12.50
CA VAL A 205 -17.68 10.16 -13.45
C VAL A 205 -17.56 8.70 -13.02
N SER A 206 -16.81 8.39 -11.96
CA SER A 206 -16.76 7.04 -11.39
C SER A 206 -18.13 6.58 -10.86
N THR A 207 -18.93 7.52 -10.38
CA THR A 207 -20.17 7.22 -9.63
C THR A 207 -21.28 8.24 -9.87
N SER A 208 -21.13 9.19 -10.79
CA SER A 208 -22.14 10.22 -11.04
C SER A 208 -22.17 10.71 -12.48
N PRO A 209 -23.32 11.21 -12.95
CA PRO A 209 -23.46 11.76 -14.29
C PRO A 209 -22.63 13.04 -14.44
N PHE A 210 -22.07 13.21 -15.64
CA PHE A 210 -21.44 14.43 -16.09
C PHE A 210 -22.12 14.84 -17.39
N ASP A 211 -22.77 16.00 -17.36
CA ASP A 211 -23.70 16.45 -18.39
C ASP A 211 -23.11 17.69 -19.07
N LEU A 212 -22.95 17.58 -20.39
CA LEU A 212 -22.42 18.62 -21.27
C LEU A 212 -23.48 19.16 -22.26
N SER A 213 -24.77 18.90 -22.01
CA SER A 213 -25.85 19.38 -22.89
C SER A 213 -25.91 20.90 -23.00
N ASP A 214 -25.48 21.61 -21.95
CA ASP A 214 -25.32 23.07 -21.96
C ASP A 214 -23.86 23.46 -22.28
N ALA A 215 -23.59 23.70 -23.56
CA ALA A 215 -22.28 24.12 -24.04
C ALA A 215 -21.83 25.48 -23.47
N SER A 216 -22.75 26.33 -23.01
CA SER A 216 -22.45 27.65 -22.45
C SER A 216 -21.93 27.58 -21.01
N ALA A 217 -22.32 26.55 -20.26
CA ALA A 217 -21.81 26.27 -18.91
C ALA A 217 -20.66 25.24 -18.89
N ALA A 218 -20.43 24.54 -19.99
CA ALA A 218 -19.40 23.50 -20.11
C ALA A 218 -17.95 24.04 -19.95
N PRO A 219 -17.01 23.20 -19.49
CA PRO A 219 -15.58 23.52 -19.56
C PRO A 219 -15.08 23.56 -21.00
N ASP A 220 -13.97 24.25 -21.23
CA ASP A 220 -13.31 24.23 -22.55
C ASP A 220 -12.61 22.88 -22.78
N PHE A 221 -12.07 22.28 -21.72
CA PHE A 221 -11.45 20.96 -21.71
C PHE A 221 -11.97 20.13 -20.53
N ALA A 222 -12.54 18.96 -20.78
CA ALA A 222 -12.88 17.98 -19.74
C ALA A 222 -12.02 16.73 -19.89
N VAL A 223 -11.44 16.25 -18.78
CA VAL A 223 -10.51 15.10 -18.80
C VAL A 223 -10.99 13.98 -17.91
N LEU A 224 -10.89 12.75 -18.41
CA LEU A 224 -11.37 11.56 -17.69
C LEU A 224 -10.60 10.27 -18.02
N SER A 225 -10.94 9.21 -17.30
CA SER A 225 -10.40 7.87 -17.49
C SER A 225 -11.53 6.85 -17.44
N PHE A 226 -11.76 6.11 -18.52
CA PHE A 226 -12.86 5.17 -18.63
C PHE A 226 -12.70 3.98 -17.69
N TYR A 227 -11.48 3.53 -17.40
CA TYR A 227 -11.24 2.49 -16.39
C TYR A 227 -11.67 2.91 -14.97
N LYS A 228 -11.82 4.21 -14.67
CA LYS A 228 -12.42 4.65 -13.40
C LYS A 228 -13.94 4.52 -13.36
N ILE A 229 -14.59 4.45 -14.52
CA ILE A 229 -16.04 4.23 -14.63
C ILE A 229 -16.32 2.73 -14.70
N PHE A 230 -15.61 2.02 -15.57
CA PHE A 230 -15.94 0.65 -15.96
C PHE A 230 -14.96 -0.42 -15.43
N GLY A 231 -13.83 -0.02 -14.84
CA GLY A 231 -12.75 -0.90 -14.41
C GLY A 231 -11.85 -1.42 -15.53
N PHE A 232 -12.35 -1.45 -16.76
CA PHE A 232 -11.65 -1.77 -18.01
C PHE A 232 -12.46 -1.13 -19.15
N PRO A 233 -11.87 -0.62 -20.24
CA PRO A 233 -10.46 -0.69 -20.63
C PRO A 233 -9.56 0.43 -20.08
N ASP A 234 -8.24 0.18 -20.10
CA ASP A 234 -7.20 1.18 -19.83
C ASP A 234 -7.17 2.21 -20.97
N LEU A 235 -8.05 3.20 -20.85
CA LEU A 235 -8.29 4.25 -21.83
C LEU A 235 -8.80 5.51 -21.11
N GLY A 236 -8.46 6.68 -21.62
CA GLY A 236 -9.02 7.96 -21.20
C GLY A 236 -9.51 8.78 -22.37
N ALA A 237 -10.09 9.94 -22.04
CA ALA A 237 -10.56 10.89 -23.03
C ALA A 237 -10.25 12.33 -22.59
N LEU A 238 -9.98 13.15 -23.61
CA LEU A 238 -10.06 14.60 -23.56
C LEU A 238 -11.28 15.01 -24.40
N ILE A 239 -12.30 15.55 -23.75
CA ILE A 239 -13.43 16.17 -24.43
C ILE A 239 -13.08 17.65 -24.61
N VAL A 240 -13.08 18.11 -25.85
CA VAL A 240 -12.70 19.47 -26.24
C VAL A 240 -13.93 20.19 -26.74
N ARG A 241 -14.21 21.36 -26.19
CA ARG A 241 -15.16 22.28 -26.81
C ARG A 241 -14.52 22.86 -28.09
N LYS A 242 -15.16 22.68 -29.25
CA LYS A 242 -14.54 23.00 -30.55
C LYS A 242 -14.07 24.45 -30.67
N SER A 243 -14.77 25.40 -30.02
CA SER A 243 -14.37 26.81 -29.99
C SER A 243 -12.98 27.04 -29.35
N ALA A 244 -12.55 26.16 -28.44
CA ALA A 244 -11.22 26.20 -27.83
C ALA A 244 -10.17 25.37 -28.60
N GLY A 245 -10.54 24.73 -29.71
CA GLY A 245 -9.67 23.84 -30.49
C GLY A 245 -8.43 24.53 -31.09
N HIS A 246 -8.50 25.84 -31.32
CA HIS A 246 -7.39 26.63 -31.88
C HIS A 246 -6.14 26.64 -30.97
N ILE A 247 -6.29 26.35 -29.66
CA ILE A 247 -5.16 26.19 -28.73
C ILE A 247 -4.17 25.10 -29.20
N PHE A 248 -4.66 24.10 -29.95
CA PHE A 248 -3.84 23.01 -30.47
C PHE A 248 -3.12 23.32 -31.79
N ASP A 249 -3.36 24.48 -32.42
CA ASP A 249 -2.85 24.79 -33.77
C ASP A 249 -1.32 24.85 -33.81
N LYS A 250 -0.73 25.44 -32.76
CA LYS A 250 0.72 25.68 -32.65
C LYS A 250 1.51 24.53 -32.05
N ARG A 251 0.84 23.42 -31.71
CA ARG A 251 1.50 22.20 -31.21
C ARG A 251 2.61 21.77 -32.17
N LYS A 252 3.83 21.61 -31.70
CA LYS A 252 4.99 21.33 -32.56
C LYS A 252 5.15 19.85 -32.88
N PHE A 253 4.86 18.98 -31.92
CA PHE A 253 4.95 17.54 -32.10
C PHE A 253 3.83 17.02 -33.00
N PHE A 254 4.16 16.05 -33.85
CA PHE A 254 3.23 15.26 -34.66
C PHE A 254 3.75 13.83 -34.80
N GLY A 255 2.84 12.86 -34.86
CA GLY A 255 3.12 11.45 -35.14
C GLY A 255 2.49 10.98 -36.45
N GLY A 256 2.70 9.70 -36.80
CA GLY A 256 1.97 9.08 -37.91
C GLY A 256 0.46 9.13 -37.64
N GLY A 257 -0.37 9.29 -38.67
CA GLY A 257 -1.82 9.38 -38.51
C GLY A 257 -2.38 10.80 -38.29
N THR A 258 -1.57 11.76 -37.84
CA THR A 258 -1.97 13.18 -37.62
C THR A 258 -1.47 14.14 -38.70
N VAL A 259 -0.71 13.62 -39.67
CA VAL A 259 -0.16 14.36 -40.83
C VAL A 259 -0.56 13.69 -42.14
N ASP A 260 -0.82 14.51 -43.15
CA ASP A 260 -1.10 14.07 -44.53
C ASP A 260 0.20 13.93 -45.34
N MET A 261 1.21 14.75 -45.06
CA MET A 261 2.49 14.74 -45.77
C MET A 261 3.62 15.26 -44.92
N VAL A 262 4.81 14.67 -45.06
CA VAL A 262 6.05 15.07 -44.38
C VAL A 262 7.19 15.10 -45.39
N LEU A 263 7.92 16.21 -45.45
CA LEU A 263 9.15 16.33 -46.21
C LEU A 263 10.34 16.13 -45.27
N THR A 264 11.17 15.14 -45.57
CA THR A 264 12.38 14.81 -44.78
C THR A 264 13.67 15.24 -45.47
N GLN A 265 13.64 15.49 -46.79
CA GLN A 265 14.79 15.93 -47.57
C GLN A 265 14.59 17.36 -48.08
N GLY A 266 15.65 18.18 -48.01
CA GLY A 266 15.65 19.58 -48.45
C GLY A 266 15.08 20.54 -47.41
N THR A 267 13.76 20.64 -47.31
CA THR A 267 13.07 21.59 -46.43
C THR A 267 12.29 20.86 -45.35
N GLN A 268 12.45 21.28 -44.09
CA GLN A 268 11.64 20.79 -42.98
C GLN A 268 10.22 21.33 -43.10
N TRP A 269 9.28 20.49 -43.54
CA TRP A 269 7.88 20.86 -43.71
C TRP A 269 6.96 19.64 -43.50
N HIS A 270 5.77 19.88 -42.97
CA HIS A 270 4.71 18.88 -42.85
C HIS A 270 3.34 19.54 -42.99
N ALA A 271 2.35 18.80 -43.50
CA ALA A 271 0.94 19.16 -43.45
C ALA A 271 0.23 18.28 -42.42
N LYS A 272 -0.40 18.93 -41.43
CA LYS A 272 -1.28 18.26 -40.46
C LYS A 272 -2.65 18.05 -41.08
N LYS A 273 -3.33 16.99 -40.67
CA LYS A 273 -4.77 16.83 -40.94
C LYS A 273 -5.54 18.03 -40.37
N GLN A 274 -6.62 18.44 -41.04
CA GLN A 274 -7.42 19.60 -40.62
C GLN A 274 -8.92 19.29 -40.46
N SER A 275 -9.34 18.04 -40.68
CA SER A 275 -10.74 17.63 -40.69
C SER A 275 -11.40 17.65 -39.31
N SER A 276 -10.70 17.24 -38.25
CA SER A 276 -11.20 17.25 -36.87
C SER A 276 -10.11 17.54 -35.85
N ILE A 277 -10.49 17.81 -34.59
CA ILE A 277 -9.52 18.04 -33.50
C ILE A 277 -8.86 16.72 -33.11
N HIS A 278 -9.62 15.63 -33.00
CA HIS A 278 -9.06 14.33 -32.62
C HIS A 278 -8.03 13.82 -33.63
N GLU A 279 -8.26 13.96 -34.93
CA GLU A 279 -7.30 13.53 -35.96
C GLU A 279 -5.97 14.29 -35.92
N ARG A 280 -5.95 15.48 -35.31
CA ARG A 280 -4.74 16.29 -35.13
C ARG A 280 -3.93 15.92 -33.89
N LEU A 281 -4.56 15.20 -32.95
CA LEU A 281 -4.04 14.98 -31.60
C LEU A 281 -3.77 13.49 -31.31
N GLU A 282 -4.42 12.59 -32.01
CA GLU A 282 -4.30 11.13 -31.85
C GLU A 282 -3.05 10.60 -32.60
N ASP A 283 -1.87 10.92 -32.07
CA ASP A 283 -0.60 10.49 -32.66
C ASP A 283 -0.43 8.97 -32.68
N GLY A 284 -0.12 8.42 -33.86
CA GLY A 284 0.19 7.03 -34.09
C GLY A 284 -1.02 6.16 -34.44
N THR A 285 -0.88 4.86 -34.21
CA THR A 285 -2.02 3.95 -34.24
C THR A 285 -2.71 3.99 -32.89
N LEU A 286 -4.00 4.36 -32.87
CA LEU A 286 -4.81 4.33 -31.67
C LEU A 286 -4.84 2.93 -31.03
N PRO A 287 -5.05 2.81 -29.71
CA PRO A 287 -5.29 1.52 -29.07
C PRO A 287 -6.71 1.01 -29.40
N PHE A 288 -6.98 0.74 -30.68
CA PHE A 288 -8.32 0.46 -31.21
C PHE A 288 -8.97 -0.76 -30.55
N HIS A 289 -8.22 -1.75 -30.09
CA HIS A 289 -8.78 -2.84 -29.26
C HIS A 289 -9.32 -2.35 -27.92
N ASN A 290 -8.64 -1.43 -27.23
CA ASN A 290 -9.17 -0.81 -26.00
C ASN A 290 -10.37 0.08 -26.32
N ILE A 291 -10.39 0.77 -27.47
CA ILE A 291 -11.56 1.54 -27.89
C ILE A 291 -12.74 0.60 -28.16
N ILE A 292 -12.53 -0.54 -28.83
CA ILE A 292 -13.58 -1.56 -29.03
C ILE A 292 -14.10 -2.12 -27.70
N ALA A 293 -13.20 -2.40 -26.74
CA ALA A 293 -13.57 -2.82 -25.39
C ALA A 293 -14.46 -1.79 -24.67
N LEU A 294 -14.25 -0.50 -24.92
CA LEU A 294 -15.09 0.57 -24.36
C LEU A 294 -16.55 0.45 -24.84
N GLY A 295 -16.77 0.01 -26.09
CA GLY A 295 -18.11 -0.31 -26.59
C GLY A 295 -18.81 -1.38 -25.72
N SER A 296 -18.13 -2.50 -25.47
CA SER A 296 -18.64 -3.56 -24.57
C SER A 296 -18.84 -3.06 -23.12
N ALA A 297 -18.01 -2.11 -22.68
CA ALA A 297 -18.10 -1.52 -21.35
C ALA A 297 -19.39 -0.70 -21.21
N PHE A 298 -19.73 0.12 -22.20
CA PHE A 298 -21.01 0.86 -22.21
C PHE A 298 -22.22 -0.10 -22.16
N ASP A 299 -22.25 -1.12 -23.02
CA ASP A 299 -23.36 -2.10 -23.07
C ASP A 299 -23.54 -2.82 -21.73
N THR A 300 -22.42 -3.27 -21.15
CA THR A 300 -22.43 -3.97 -19.87
C THR A 300 -22.88 -3.06 -18.74
N HIS A 301 -22.38 -1.83 -18.70
CA HIS A 301 -22.69 -0.87 -17.65
C HIS A 301 -24.16 -0.45 -17.66
N GLU A 302 -24.71 -0.15 -18.85
CA GLU A 302 -26.14 0.15 -19.04
C GLU A 302 -27.02 -1.04 -18.63
N ARG A 303 -26.67 -2.26 -19.07
CA ARG A 303 -27.42 -3.47 -18.70
C ARG A 303 -27.41 -3.74 -17.19
N LEU A 304 -26.28 -3.50 -16.51
CA LEU A 304 -26.14 -3.84 -15.09
C LEU A 304 -26.74 -2.77 -14.17
N PHE A 305 -26.58 -1.49 -14.49
CA PHE A 305 -26.91 -0.41 -13.56
C PHE A 305 -27.95 0.57 -14.10
N GLY A 306 -28.32 0.47 -15.38
CA GLY A 306 -29.23 1.40 -16.05
C GLY A 306 -28.52 2.70 -16.39
N SER A 307 -28.47 3.63 -15.43
CA SER A 307 -27.92 4.98 -15.62
C SER A 307 -26.91 5.36 -14.54
N MET A 308 -26.12 6.40 -14.81
CA MET A 308 -25.23 6.99 -13.80
C MET A 308 -26.00 7.64 -12.65
N ASP A 309 -27.25 8.08 -12.85
CA ASP A 309 -28.11 8.61 -11.79
C ASP A 309 -28.51 7.55 -10.77
N ASN A 310 -28.78 6.32 -11.23
CA ASN A 310 -29.04 5.19 -10.35
C ASN A 310 -27.81 4.90 -9.46
N ILE A 311 -26.62 4.87 -10.06
CA ILE A 311 -25.36 4.67 -9.34
C ILE A 311 -25.10 5.79 -8.35
N SER A 312 -25.32 7.05 -8.76
CA SER A 312 -25.16 8.22 -7.90
C SER A 312 -26.09 8.12 -6.68
N SER A 313 -27.35 7.76 -6.90
CA SER A 313 -28.35 7.59 -5.84
C SER A 313 -28.00 6.46 -4.87
N HIS A 314 -27.57 5.31 -5.40
CA HIS A 314 -27.13 4.15 -4.63
C HIS A 314 -25.92 4.46 -3.75
N THR A 315 -24.86 4.95 -4.37
CA THR A 315 -23.59 5.22 -3.68
C THR A 315 -23.73 6.36 -2.67
N ARG A 316 -24.57 7.37 -2.95
CA ARG A 316 -24.96 8.41 -1.99
C ARG A 316 -25.65 7.83 -0.76
N PHE A 317 -26.64 6.95 -0.95
CA PHE A 317 -27.34 6.28 0.16
C PHE A 317 -26.36 5.52 1.06
N LEU A 318 -25.45 4.74 0.46
CA LEU A 318 -24.42 3.99 1.19
C LEU A 318 -23.45 4.94 1.92
N ALA A 319 -22.94 5.96 1.23
CA ALA A 319 -21.98 6.91 1.80
C ALA A 319 -22.57 7.68 2.98
N LYS A 320 -23.83 8.13 2.87
CA LYS A 320 -24.55 8.77 3.98
C LYS A 320 -24.66 7.85 5.18
N ARG A 321 -25.10 6.60 4.98
CA ARG A 321 -25.27 5.63 6.08
C ARG A 321 -23.95 5.33 6.76
N LEU A 322 -22.87 5.20 5.99
CA LEU A 322 -21.53 5.04 6.54
C LEU A 322 -21.10 6.28 7.34
N TYR A 323 -21.27 7.48 6.80
CA TYR A 323 -20.94 8.74 7.46
C TYR A 323 -21.68 8.91 8.80
N ASP A 324 -22.99 8.68 8.82
CA ASP A 324 -23.83 8.80 10.02
C ASP A 324 -23.37 7.81 11.12
N ARG A 325 -23.02 6.58 10.73
CA ARG A 325 -22.49 5.58 11.68
C ARG A 325 -21.08 5.92 12.18
N MET A 326 -20.18 6.35 11.30
CA MET A 326 -18.81 6.70 11.71
C MET A 326 -18.79 7.90 12.66
N THR A 327 -19.62 8.91 12.42
CA THR A 327 -19.67 10.14 13.23
C THR A 327 -20.37 9.95 14.59
N THR A 328 -21.12 8.87 14.78
CA THR A 328 -21.79 8.52 16.05
C THR A 328 -20.98 7.56 16.92
N LEU A 329 -19.93 6.92 16.40
CA LEU A 329 -19.07 6.04 17.19
C LEU A 329 -18.34 6.78 18.32
N ARG A 330 -18.44 6.22 19.53
CA ARG A 330 -17.81 6.74 20.76
C ARG A 330 -17.05 5.67 21.52
N HIS A 331 -15.98 6.08 22.19
CA HIS A 331 -15.32 5.27 23.22
C HIS A 331 -16.14 5.24 24.51
N TYR A 332 -15.74 4.39 25.47
CA TYR A 332 -16.38 4.26 26.78
C TYR A 332 -16.49 5.57 27.57
N ASN A 333 -15.60 6.53 27.32
CA ASN A 333 -15.56 7.85 27.98
C ASN A 333 -16.30 8.94 27.19
N GLY A 334 -17.00 8.59 26.11
CA GLY A 334 -17.73 9.55 25.28
C GLY A 334 -16.89 10.29 24.25
N GLU A 335 -15.59 10.04 24.14
CA GLU A 335 -14.74 10.62 23.09
C GLU A 335 -15.07 10.02 21.71
N SER A 336 -14.90 10.82 20.65
CA SER A 336 -15.19 10.39 19.27
C SER A 336 -14.07 9.53 18.69
N VAL A 337 -14.45 8.41 18.08
CA VAL A 337 -13.51 7.43 17.51
C VAL A 337 -13.01 7.89 16.14
N CYS A 338 -13.90 8.41 15.31
CA CYS A 338 -13.60 8.83 13.94
C CYS A 338 -13.53 10.35 13.83
N HIS A 339 -12.50 10.85 13.14
CA HIS A 339 -12.41 12.23 12.69
C HIS A 339 -12.53 12.25 11.17
N VAL A 340 -13.66 12.74 10.65
CA VAL A 340 -13.98 12.74 9.21
C VAL A 340 -13.67 14.12 8.61
N TYR A 341 -12.92 14.14 7.51
CA TYR A 341 -12.59 15.35 6.77
C TYR A 341 -13.66 15.65 5.74
N LYS A 342 -14.65 16.46 6.14
CA LYS A 342 -15.74 16.94 5.29
C LYS A 342 -15.85 18.47 5.43
N PRO A 343 -15.83 19.24 4.33
CA PRO A 343 -16.12 20.67 4.37
C PRO A 343 -17.50 20.95 4.96
N SER A 344 -17.70 22.12 5.57
CA SER A 344 -18.97 22.49 6.21
C SER A 344 -20.14 22.57 5.21
N HIS A 345 -19.88 23.03 3.98
CA HIS A 345 -20.88 23.20 2.93
C HIS A 345 -21.17 21.92 2.11
N SER A 346 -20.46 20.82 2.34
CA SER A 346 -20.71 19.54 1.65
C SER A 346 -21.66 18.67 2.46
N ASP A 347 -22.61 17.99 1.82
CA ASP A 347 -23.55 17.09 2.49
C ASP A 347 -23.75 15.79 1.70
N TYR A 348 -23.59 14.63 2.36
CA TYR A 348 -23.85 13.31 1.77
C TYR A 348 -25.33 13.07 1.44
N THR A 349 -26.26 13.94 1.86
CA THR A 349 -27.65 13.92 1.37
C THR A 349 -27.79 14.55 -0.03
N ASP A 350 -26.89 15.46 -0.39
CA ASP A 350 -26.96 16.28 -1.60
C ASP A 350 -25.89 15.83 -2.62
N PRO A 351 -26.30 15.18 -3.73
CA PRO A 351 -25.37 14.73 -4.75
C PRO A 351 -24.67 15.89 -5.47
N SER A 352 -25.13 17.14 -5.38
CA SER A 352 -24.44 18.25 -6.05
C SER A 352 -23.16 18.68 -5.32
N THR A 353 -23.06 18.44 -4.00
CA THR A 353 -21.95 18.92 -3.17
C THR A 353 -21.00 17.84 -2.67
N GLN A 354 -21.44 16.57 -2.66
CA GLN A 354 -20.66 15.46 -2.07
C GLN A 354 -20.85 14.15 -2.83
N GLY A 355 -19.73 13.46 -3.10
CA GLY A 355 -19.66 12.12 -3.65
C GLY A 355 -19.41 11.04 -2.60
N PRO A 356 -19.38 9.76 -3.02
CA PRO A 356 -19.36 8.60 -2.12
C PRO A 356 -17.95 8.23 -1.62
N ILE A 357 -17.14 9.24 -1.26
CA ILE A 357 -15.78 9.08 -0.75
C ILE A 357 -15.72 9.69 0.66
N LEU A 358 -15.25 8.93 1.64
CA LEU A 358 -15.05 9.38 3.00
C LEU A 358 -13.55 9.39 3.33
N ALA A 359 -13.04 10.56 3.68
CA ALA A 359 -11.69 10.76 4.20
C ALA A 359 -11.74 10.88 5.73
N PHE A 360 -10.92 10.12 6.46
CA PHE A 360 -10.95 10.12 7.92
C PHE A 360 -9.60 9.71 8.56
N ASN A 361 -9.48 9.96 9.85
CA ASN A 361 -8.48 9.37 10.75
C ASN A 361 -9.18 8.87 12.03
N LEU A 362 -8.51 8.01 12.80
CA LEU A 362 -9.05 7.47 14.04
C LEU A 362 -8.33 8.06 15.26
N ARG A 363 -9.04 8.13 16.38
CA ARG A 363 -8.54 8.55 17.69
C ARG A 363 -8.75 7.45 18.73
N SER A 364 -7.93 7.48 19.78
CA SER A 364 -8.11 6.65 20.97
C SER A 364 -9.02 7.34 22.00
N SER A 365 -9.39 6.60 23.05
CA SER A 365 -10.13 7.16 24.20
C SER A 365 -9.39 8.32 24.88
N GLN A 366 -8.06 8.38 24.74
CA GLN A 366 -7.23 9.46 25.28
C GLN A 366 -7.07 10.65 24.31
N GLY A 367 -7.75 10.64 23.17
CA GLY A 367 -7.66 11.66 22.13
C GLY A 367 -6.40 11.59 21.26
N ALA A 368 -5.55 10.56 21.44
CA ALA A 368 -4.36 10.36 20.64
C ALA A 368 -4.71 9.82 19.24
N TRP A 369 -3.96 10.24 18.22
CA TRP A 369 -4.15 9.75 16.86
C TRP A 369 -3.69 8.30 16.71
N ILE A 370 -4.45 7.52 15.95
CA ILE A 370 -4.08 6.15 15.57
C ILE A 370 -3.42 6.20 14.19
N GLY A 371 -2.30 5.49 14.05
CA GLY A 371 -1.50 5.50 12.83
C GLY A 371 -2.22 4.87 11.63
N LYS A 372 -2.26 5.59 10.50
CA LYS A 372 -2.94 5.15 9.26
C LYS A 372 -2.42 3.80 8.74
N SER A 373 -1.11 3.55 8.82
CA SER A 373 -0.48 2.34 8.31
C SER A 373 -0.85 1.13 9.16
N GLU A 374 -1.10 1.33 10.46
CA GLU A 374 -1.62 0.29 11.33
C GLU A 374 -3.05 -0.10 10.94
N VAL A 375 -3.92 0.88 10.72
CA VAL A 375 -5.32 0.66 10.33
C VAL A 375 -5.43 -0.06 8.99
N GLU A 376 -4.67 0.39 7.99
CA GLU A 376 -4.62 -0.27 6.67
C GLU A 376 -4.11 -1.71 6.75
N LYS A 377 -3.09 -1.96 7.59
CA LYS A 377 -2.59 -3.33 7.85
C LYS A 377 -3.66 -4.18 8.54
N MET A 378 -4.35 -3.67 9.54
CA MET A 378 -5.40 -4.43 10.23
C MET A 378 -6.60 -4.69 9.32
N ALA A 379 -7.00 -3.72 8.50
CA ALA A 379 -8.06 -3.89 7.51
C ALA A 379 -7.71 -5.00 6.51
N SER A 380 -6.47 -4.98 5.98
CA SER A 380 -5.98 -6.03 5.08
C SER A 380 -6.01 -7.44 5.69
N VAL A 381 -5.77 -7.55 7.00
CA VAL A 381 -5.83 -8.84 7.73
C VAL A 381 -7.26 -9.38 7.81
N ARG A 382 -8.25 -8.48 7.83
CA ARG A 382 -9.68 -8.81 7.79
C ARG A 382 -10.27 -8.84 6.38
N ASN A 383 -9.41 -8.89 5.34
CA ASN A 383 -9.81 -8.82 3.93
C ASN A 383 -10.64 -7.57 3.57
N ILE A 384 -10.39 -6.45 4.24
CA ILE A 384 -10.98 -5.14 3.95
C ILE A 384 -9.92 -4.30 3.22
N GLN A 385 -10.24 -3.86 2.00
CA GLN A 385 -9.33 -3.07 1.16
C GLN A 385 -9.71 -1.59 1.25
N ILE A 386 -8.86 -0.80 1.89
CA ILE A 386 -8.98 0.67 1.99
C ILE A 386 -7.67 1.31 1.50
N ARG A 387 -7.68 2.62 1.30
CA ARG A 387 -6.47 3.37 0.90
C ARG A 387 -6.01 4.30 2.00
N SER A 388 -4.69 4.44 2.15
CA SER A 388 -4.08 5.39 3.08
C SER A 388 -3.04 6.30 2.41
N GLY A 389 -2.70 7.42 3.06
CA GLY A 389 -1.59 8.29 2.67
C GLY A 389 -2.03 9.70 2.26
N THR A 390 -1.36 10.28 1.27
CA THR A 390 -1.71 11.61 0.71
C THR A 390 -2.70 11.55 -0.43
N LEU A 391 -3.17 10.34 -0.78
CA LEU A 391 -4.28 10.09 -1.71
C LEU A 391 -4.10 10.75 -3.10
N CYS A 392 -2.85 10.98 -3.53
CA CYS A 392 -2.52 11.70 -4.77
C CYS A 392 -3.14 13.11 -4.84
N ASN A 393 -3.44 13.69 -3.67
CA ASN A 393 -4.00 15.03 -3.48
C ASN A 393 -3.23 15.72 -2.34
N PRO A 394 -1.98 16.14 -2.60
CA PRO A 394 -1.09 16.62 -1.57
C PRO A 394 -1.57 17.93 -0.94
N GLY A 395 -2.15 18.83 -1.75
CA GLY A 395 -2.68 20.11 -1.27
C GLY A 395 -3.89 19.92 -0.35
N GLY A 396 -4.91 19.18 -0.81
CA GLY A 396 -6.09 18.89 0.00
C GLY A 396 -5.76 18.13 1.28
N THR A 397 -4.81 17.18 1.22
CA THR A 397 -4.37 16.43 2.40
C THR A 397 -3.64 17.33 3.40
N ALA A 398 -2.70 18.16 2.93
CA ALA A 398 -1.97 19.08 3.79
C ALA A 398 -2.91 20.09 4.44
N ALA A 399 -3.86 20.66 3.68
CA ALA A 399 -4.87 21.58 4.20
C ALA A 399 -5.75 20.90 5.28
N SER A 400 -6.22 19.68 5.03
CA SER A 400 -7.06 18.93 5.98
C SER A 400 -6.34 18.56 7.28
N LEU A 401 -5.02 18.35 7.21
CA LEU A 401 -4.17 18.00 8.36
C LEU A 401 -3.49 19.21 9.02
N ASN A 402 -3.74 20.43 8.52
CA ASN A 402 -3.12 21.68 8.94
C ASN A 402 -1.58 21.67 8.84
N TRP A 403 -1.04 21.08 7.78
CA TRP A 403 0.40 21.09 7.50
C TRP A 403 0.81 22.30 6.66
N SER A 404 1.85 23.01 7.09
CA SER A 404 2.46 24.07 6.29
C SER A 404 3.48 23.50 5.29
N GLY A 405 3.83 24.30 4.27
CA GLY A 405 4.92 23.92 3.34
C GLY A 405 6.26 23.70 4.05
N ALA A 406 6.56 24.51 5.07
CA ALA A 406 7.76 24.36 5.89
C ALA A 406 7.77 23.07 6.71
N ASP A 407 6.62 22.67 7.26
CA ASP A 407 6.48 21.39 7.95
C ASP A 407 6.77 20.21 7.02
N MET A 408 6.15 20.21 5.84
CA MET A 408 6.33 19.14 4.86
C MET A 408 7.78 19.00 4.39
N LEU A 409 8.48 20.12 4.17
CA LEU A 409 9.91 20.11 3.82
C LEU A 409 10.78 19.57 4.96
N ARG A 410 10.52 20.00 6.20
CA ARG A 410 11.20 19.51 7.40
C ARG A 410 10.99 18.01 7.58
N HIS A 411 9.77 17.52 7.41
CA HIS A 411 9.48 16.09 7.49
C HIS A 411 10.13 15.29 6.36
N PHE A 412 10.16 15.82 5.14
CA PHE A 412 10.88 15.20 4.02
C PHE A 412 12.39 15.10 4.32
N GLY A 413 12.97 16.15 4.91
CA GLY A 413 14.36 16.18 5.38
C GLY A 413 14.63 15.16 6.49
N ALA A 414 13.64 14.87 7.33
CA ALA A 414 13.67 13.80 8.33
C ALA A 414 13.43 12.39 7.74
N GLY A 415 13.35 12.26 6.41
CA GLY A 415 13.20 10.98 5.71
C GLY A 415 11.76 10.59 5.36
N MET A 416 10.75 11.43 5.62
CA MET A 416 9.37 11.09 5.27
C MET A 416 9.19 10.93 3.77
N ARG A 417 8.56 9.83 3.35
CA ARG A 417 8.15 9.57 1.97
C ARG A 417 6.69 9.12 1.95
N CYS A 418 6.01 9.32 0.81
CA CYS A 418 4.62 8.90 0.68
C CYS A 418 4.49 7.38 0.84
N GLY A 419 3.62 6.93 1.75
CA GLY A 419 3.37 5.52 2.03
C GLY A 419 4.37 4.86 2.99
N ASP A 420 5.16 5.64 3.72
CA ASP A 420 6.01 5.12 4.79
C ASP A 420 5.24 4.90 6.12
N ASP A 421 5.92 4.28 7.10
CA ASP A 421 5.38 3.97 8.42
C ASP A 421 5.46 5.16 9.41
N HIS A 422 5.86 6.37 8.95
CA HIS A 422 5.91 7.57 9.80
C HIS A 422 4.52 8.20 9.92
N ASP A 423 3.62 7.54 10.64
CA ASP A 423 2.21 7.88 10.64
C ASP A 423 1.83 9.15 11.42
N ILE A 424 2.62 9.51 12.43
CA ILE A 424 2.34 10.63 13.34
C ILE A 424 3.62 11.42 13.56
N MET A 425 3.59 12.71 13.27
CA MET A 425 4.68 13.65 13.53
C MET A 425 4.15 14.87 14.25
N ASP A 426 4.93 15.42 15.18
CA ASP A 426 4.52 16.60 15.97
C ASP A 426 3.10 16.46 16.56
N GLY A 427 2.72 15.23 16.97
CA GLY A 427 1.41 14.91 17.52
C GLY A 427 0.24 14.93 16.53
N ARG A 428 0.49 14.95 15.22
CA ARG A 428 -0.54 15.01 14.15
C ARG A 428 -0.33 13.93 13.09
N PRO A 429 -1.39 13.45 12.41
CA PRO A 429 -1.27 12.46 11.35
C PRO A 429 -0.52 13.01 10.14
N THR A 430 0.27 12.18 9.47
CA THR A 430 0.98 12.53 8.22
C THR A 430 0.20 12.15 6.96
N GLY A 431 -0.94 11.49 7.11
CA GLY A 431 -1.80 11.09 6.01
C GLY A 431 -3.18 10.64 6.49
N ILE A 432 -4.06 10.43 5.52
CA ILE A 432 -5.49 10.22 5.71
C ILE A 432 -5.87 8.80 5.26
N LEU A 433 -6.85 8.19 5.94
CA LEU A 433 -7.52 6.97 5.49
C LEU A 433 -8.70 7.33 4.60
N ARG A 434 -8.91 6.57 3.53
CA ARG A 434 -10.01 6.78 2.58
C ARG A 434 -10.78 5.49 2.35
N VAL A 435 -12.10 5.61 2.49
CA VAL A 435 -13.09 4.64 1.99
C VAL A 435 -13.83 5.28 0.82
N SER A 436 -14.06 4.51 -0.23
CA SER A 436 -14.79 4.94 -1.43
C SER A 436 -15.68 3.82 -1.93
N LEU A 437 -16.94 4.15 -2.17
CA LEU A 437 -18.00 3.21 -2.53
C LEU A 437 -18.31 3.33 -4.02
N GLY A 438 -18.65 2.20 -4.64
CA GLY A 438 -18.94 2.11 -6.07
C GLY A 438 -20.28 1.45 -6.37
N ALA A 439 -20.61 1.30 -7.66
CA ALA A 439 -21.86 0.72 -8.14
C ALA A 439 -22.15 -0.68 -7.55
N MET A 440 -21.10 -1.49 -7.35
CA MET A 440 -21.14 -2.85 -6.82
C MET A 440 -21.00 -2.96 -5.29
N SER A 441 -20.84 -1.84 -4.57
CA SER A 441 -20.81 -1.82 -3.11
C SER A 441 -22.21 -2.07 -2.54
N ASN A 442 -22.31 -2.70 -1.38
CA ASN A 442 -23.60 -2.99 -0.73
C ASN A 442 -23.59 -2.66 0.78
N LEU A 443 -24.70 -2.92 1.47
CA LEU A 443 -24.82 -2.67 2.91
C LEU A 443 -23.91 -3.60 3.73
N THR A 444 -23.67 -4.83 3.28
CA THR A 444 -22.76 -5.76 3.95
C THR A 444 -21.33 -5.24 3.98
N ASP A 445 -20.88 -4.54 2.94
CA ASP A 445 -19.57 -3.86 2.95
C ASP A 445 -19.49 -2.81 4.07
N ILE A 446 -20.56 -2.01 4.26
CA ILE A 446 -20.65 -1.03 5.35
C ILE A 446 -20.65 -1.72 6.71
N ASP A 447 -21.48 -2.75 6.88
CA ASP A 447 -21.60 -3.46 8.15
C ASP A 447 -20.29 -4.15 8.55
N THR A 448 -19.59 -4.76 7.58
CA THR A 448 -18.29 -5.39 7.78
C THR A 448 -17.23 -4.37 8.19
N PHE A 449 -17.17 -3.22 7.50
CA PHE A 449 -16.23 -2.16 7.84
C PHE A 449 -16.50 -1.52 9.20
N MET A 450 -17.77 -1.25 9.52
CA MET A 450 -18.16 -0.71 10.82
C MET A 450 -17.88 -1.70 11.95
N GLY A 451 -18.18 -2.99 11.76
CA GLY A 451 -17.83 -4.04 12.71
C GLY A 451 -16.33 -4.14 12.96
N PHE A 452 -15.51 -3.96 11.91
CA PHE A 452 -14.05 -3.88 12.04
C PHE A 452 -13.61 -2.69 12.90
N ILE A 453 -14.15 -1.48 12.68
CA ILE A 453 -13.81 -0.32 13.51
C ILE A 453 -14.24 -0.54 14.97
N GLU A 454 -15.47 -1.04 15.17
CA GLU A 454 -16.03 -1.34 16.49
C GLU A 454 -15.25 -2.42 17.26
N GLU A 455 -14.70 -3.40 16.56
CA GLU A 455 -13.96 -4.51 17.18
C GLU A 455 -12.53 -4.12 17.58
N PHE A 456 -11.83 -3.32 16.75
CA PHE A 456 -10.40 -3.07 16.92
C PHE A 456 -10.03 -1.68 17.45
N TYR A 457 -10.91 -0.69 17.28
CA TYR A 457 -10.59 0.70 17.56
C TYR A 457 -11.55 1.36 18.55
N VAL A 458 -12.70 0.76 18.83
CA VAL A 458 -13.60 1.23 19.88
C VAL A 458 -13.21 0.61 21.22
N GLU A 459 -12.63 1.44 22.08
CA GLU A 459 -12.34 1.08 23.47
C GLU A 459 -13.63 1.05 24.30
N LYS A 460 -14.02 -0.14 24.77
CA LYS A 460 -15.29 -0.38 25.51
C LYS A 460 -15.14 -0.26 27.03
N SER A 461 -13.91 -0.24 27.53
CA SER A 461 -13.59 -0.09 28.96
C SER A 461 -12.23 0.59 29.11
N PRO A 462 -11.91 1.17 30.27
CA PRO A 462 -10.56 1.65 30.56
C PRO A 462 -9.56 0.51 30.39
N ASN A 463 -8.61 0.65 29.47
CA ASN A 463 -7.53 -0.33 29.31
C ASN A 463 -6.60 -0.25 30.54
N VAL A 464 -6.75 -1.18 31.49
CA VAL A 464 -5.84 -1.35 32.64
C VAL A 464 -4.64 -2.26 32.30
N CYS A 465 -4.53 -2.75 31.06
CA CYS A 465 -3.41 -3.59 30.64
C CYS A 465 -2.11 -2.78 30.48
N ALA A 466 -1.43 -2.52 31.59
CA ALA A 466 0.02 -2.52 31.56
C ALA A 466 0.45 -3.88 30.98
N LEU A 467 1.28 -3.89 29.93
CA LEU A 467 1.90 -5.11 29.38
C LEU A 467 2.72 -5.90 30.43
N VAL A 468 2.86 -5.32 31.63
CA VAL A 468 3.47 -5.88 32.82
C VAL A 468 2.38 -5.89 33.89
N PRO A 469 1.66 -7.00 34.11
CA PRO A 469 0.92 -7.19 35.35
C PRO A 469 1.91 -7.05 36.53
N PRO A 470 1.51 -6.48 37.67
CA PRO A 470 2.37 -6.48 38.85
C PRO A 470 2.77 -7.93 39.16
N LEU A 471 4.07 -8.17 39.37
CA LEU A 471 4.56 -9.47 39.84
C LEU A 471 3.81 -9.78 41.15
N GLU A 472 2.99 -10.84 41.17
CA GLU A 472 2.48 -11.35 42.44
C GLU A 472 3.67 -11.74 43.32
N ALA A 473 3.71 -11.20 44.53
CA ALA A 473 4.86 -11.19 45.43
C ALA A 473 5.28 -12.58 46.00
N ASN A 474 4.78 -13.68 45.43
CA ASN A 474 5.04 -15.05 45.88
C ASN A 474 5.74 -15.91 44.81
N LEU A 475 6.92 -15.49 44.34
CA LEU A 475 7.81 -16.33 43.54
C LEU A 475 8.71 -17.20 44.45
N THR A 476 8.12 -18.11 45.22
CA THR A 476 8.88 -19.11 46.01
C THR A 476 9.12 -20.43 45.27
N HIS A 477 8.54 -20.62 44.08
CA HIS A 477 8.86 -21.75 43.20
C HIS A 477 9.75 -21.31 42.02
N ARG A 478 11.02 -21.73 42.05
CA ARG A 478 11.92 -21.67 40.88
C ARG A 478 11.45 -22.72 39.87
N SER A 479 10.52 -22.37 38.98
CA SER A 479 10.21 -23.23 37.84
C SER A 479 11.45 -23.32 36.94
N GLY A 480 11.86 -24.54 36.60
CA GLY A 480 12.91 -24.77 35.60
C GLY A 480 12.39 -24.39 34.21
N PHE A 481 13.24 -23.80 33.37
CA PHE A 481 12.97 -23.65 31.95
C PHE A 481 13.99 -24.49 31.18
N HIS A 482 13.60 -24.99 30.01
CA HIS A 482 14.51 -25.64 29.08
C HIS A 482 14.27 -25.16 27.65
N VAL A 483 15.27 -25.34 26.79
CA VAL A 483 15.16 -25.10 25.35
C VAL A 483 14.30 -26.20 24.73
N GLU A 484 13.06 -25.88 24.34
CA GLU A 484 12.14 -26.82 23.69
C GLU A 484 12.50 -27.04 22.22
N SER A 485 12.89 -25.99 21.51
CA SER A 485 13.33 -26.14 20.12
C SER A 485 14.29 -25.03 19.67
N LEU A 486 15.19 -25.41 18.75
CA LEU A 486 16.15 -24.53 18.10
C LEU A 486 15.90 -24.48 16.59
N SER A 487 15.87 -23.27 16.04
CA SER A 487 15.58 -23.02 14.63
C SER A 487 16.58 -22.04 14.03
N VAL A 488 17.16 -22.42 12.90
CA VAL A 488 18.01 -21.56 12.06
C VAL A 488 17.23 -21.19 10.81
N TYR A 489 17.36 -19.97 10.32
CA TYR A 489 16.73 -19.49 9.09
C TYR A 489 17.80 -19.09 8.07
N PRO A 490 18.43 -20.07 7.37
CA PRO A 490 19.57 -19.78 6.49
C PRO A 490 19.27 -18.74 5.42
N ILE A 491 18.12 -18.90 4.76
CA ILE A 491 17.63 -17.96 3.76
C ILE A 491 16.56 -17.08 4.40
N LYS A 492 16.78 -15.76 4.41
CA LYS A 492 15.84 -14.76 4.91
C LYS A 492 14.47 -14.98 4.28
N SER A 493 13.41 -14.92 5.11
CA SER A 493 12.01 -15.09 4.71
C SER A 493 11.59 -16.51 4.26
N CYS A 494 12.50 -17.49 4.27
CA CYS A 494 12.21 -18.89 3.90
C CYS A 494 11.96 -19.77 5.14
N GLY A 495 11.60 -21.04 4.96
CA GLY A 495 11.34 -21.96 6.07
C GLY A 495 12.54 -22.14 7.03
N ALA A 496 12.25 -22.61 8.24
CA ALA A 496 13.29 -22.94 9.23
C ALA A 496 13.99 -24.26 8.91
N PHE A 497 15.30 -24.31 9.17
CA PHE A 497 16.02 -25.52 9.49
C PHE A 497 15.89 -25.77 11.00
N LYS A 498 15.23 -26.87 11.39
CA LYS A 498 15.13 -27.29 12.78
C LYS A 498 16.39 -28.04 13.17
N VAL A 499 17.09 -27.58 14.21
CA VAL A 499 18.27 -28.28 14.73
C VAL A 499 17.79 -29.59 15.37
N PRO A 500 18.34 -30.75 14.98
CA PRO A 500 17.95 -32.03 15.58
C PRO A 500 18.25 -32.10 17.07
N ASP A 501 17.42 -32.84 17.81
CA ASP A 501 17.62 -33.09 19.23
C ASP A 501 18.98 -33.73 19.51
N GLY A 502 19.59 -33.38 20.64
CA GLY A 502 20.93 -33.88 21.01
C GLY A 502 22.10 -33.26 20.23
N LYS A 503 21.84 -32.39 19.24
CA LYS A 503 22.90 -31.70 18.48
C LYS A 503 23.17 -30.30 19.07
N ARG A 504 24.41 -30.08 19.51
CA ARG A 504 24.92 -28.77 19.91
C ARG A 504 25.09 -27.87 18.67
N TRP A 505 24.62 -26.63 18.75
CA TRP A 505 24.76 -25.64 17.68
C TRP A 505 25.54 -24.43 18.17
N GLU A 506 26.52 -24.00 17.37
CA GLU A 506 27.38 -22.86 17.68
C GLU A 506 26.61 -21.53 17.61
N ILE A 507 26.93 -20.62 18.53
CA ILE A 507 26.40 -19.26 18.58
C ILE A 507 27.57 -18.26 18.54
N ARG A 508 27.47 -17.31 17.61
CA ARG A 508 28.38 -16.18 17.43
C ARG A 508 27.72 -14.88 17.89
N ARG A 509 28.46 -13.77 17.82
CA ARG A 509 27.91 -12.44 18.14
C ARG A 509 26.73 -12.07 17.23
N GLU A 510 26.74 -12.57 16.00
CA GLU A 510 25.73 -12.36 14.97
C GLU A 510 24.50 -13.28 15.11
N GLY A 511 24.53 -14.26 16.02
CA GLY A 511 23.45 -15.22 16.28
C GLY A 511 23.87 -16.69 16.11
N LEU A 512 22.90 -17.56 15.84
CA LEU A 512 23.17 -18.97 15.50
C LEU A 512 23.96 -19.05 14.19
N VAL A 513 24.97 -19.91 14.12
CA VAL A 513 25.76 -20.07 12.88
C VAL A 513 24.86 -20.45 11.70
N TRP A 514 25.14 -19.84 10.54
CA TRP A 514 24.36 -19.92 9.30
C TRP A 514 22.98 -19.24 9.32
N ASP A 515 22.58 -18.54 10.38
CA ASP A 515 21.30 -17.84 10.42
C ASP A 515 21.33 -16.57 9.55
N ARG A 516 20.36 -16.45 8.63
CA ARG A 516 20.14 -15.28 7.78
C ARG A 516 21.39 -14.80 7.01
N GLU A 517 22.21 -15.74 6.55
CA GLU A 517 23.35 -15.44 5.67
C GLU A 517 22.94 -15.19 4.21
N TRP A 518 21.82 -15.78 3.79
CA TRP A 518 21.31 -15.68 2.41
C TRP A 518 19.98 -14.91 2.35
N CYS A 519 19.69 -14.32 1.20
CA CYS A 519 18.38 -13.81 0.82
C CYS A 519 18.10 -14.07 -0.65
N LEU A 520 16.83 -13.97 -1.05
CA LEU A 520 16.47 -13.89 -2.47
C LEU A 520 16.38 -12.42 -2.87
N ILE A 521 16.91 -12.06 -4.03
CA ILE A 521 16.81 -10.73 -4.62
C ILE A 521 16.14 -10.79 -5.99
N HIS A 522 15.38 -9.75 -6.33
CA HIS A 522 14.76 -9.65 -7.64
C HIS A 522 15.83 -9.32 -8.69
N GLN A 523 15.85 -10.04 -9.80
CA GLN A 523 16.95 -9.93 -10.77
C GLN A 523 17.03 -8.56 -11.44
N GLY A 524 15.89 -7.91 -11.70
CA GLY A 524 15.84 -6.60 -12.37
C GLY A 524 16.05 -5.40 -11.44
N THR A 525 15.54 -5.46 -10.20
CA THR A 525 15.57 -4.31 -9.27
C THR A 525 16.62 -4.44 -8.19
N GLY A 526 17.18 -5.63 -7.97
CA GLY A 526 18.12 -5.92 -6.87
C GLY A 526 17.49 -5.95 -5.48
N THR A 527 16.19 -5.66 -5.34
CA THR A 527 15.52 -5.59 -4.02
C THR A 527 15.33 -6.98 -3.42
N ALA A 528 15.59 -7.12 -2.11
CA ALA A 528 15.36 -8.37 -1.40
C ALA A 528 13.87 -8.74 -1.31
N LEU A 529 13.55 -9.99 -1.63
CA LEU A 529 12.21 -10.55 -1.51
C LEU A 529 11.88 -10.79 -0.03
N ASN A 530 10.60 -10.65 0.31
CA ASN A 530 10.10 -10.89 1.67
C ASN A 530 8.85 -11.77 1.67
N GLN A 531 8.66 -12.52 2.77
CA GLN A 531 7.54 -13.45 2.92
C GLN A 531 6.18 -12.72 2.95
N LYS A 532 6.17 -11.43 3.37
CA LYS A 532 4.95 -10.59 3.37
C LYS A 532 4.47 -10.30 1.95
N ARG A 533 5.33 -10.24 0.94
CA ARG A 533 4.93 -10.07 -0.47
C ARG A 533 4.78 -11.42 -1.18
N TYR A 534 5.64 -12.38 -0.84
CA TYR A 534 5.68 -13.70 -1.47
C TYR A 534 5.55 -14.84 -0.42
N PRO A 535 4.32 -15.18 0.01
CA PRO A 535 4.08 -16.17 1.07
C PRO A 535 4.63 -17.57 0.76
N ARG A 536 4.68 -17.93 -0.54
CA ARG A 536 5.26 -19.20 -1.01
C ARG A 536 6.73 -19.38 -0.63
N MET A 537 7.45 -18.31 -0.26
CA MET A 537 8.80 -18.42 0.31
C MET A 537 8.83 -19.29 1.57
N ALA A 538 7.73 -19.37 2.34
CA ALA A 538 7.63 -20.27 3.49
C ALA A 538 7.81 -21.76 3.12
N LEU A 539 7.54 -22.12 1.87
CA LEU A 539 7.66 -23.47 1.32
C LEU A 539 9.05 -23.76 0.74
N ILE A 540 9.96 -22.80 0.79
CA ILE A 540 11.38 -23.01 0.50
C ILE A 540 12.02 -23.51 1.79
N ARG A 541 12.50 -24.75 1.78
CA ARG A 541 13.00 -25.46 2.96
C ARG A 541 14.50 -25.67 2.87
N PRO A 542 15.28 -24.84 3.57
CA PRO A 542 16.72 -25.04 3.70
C PRO A 542 17.04 -26.14 4.73
N PHE A 543 18.06 -26.94 4.43
CA PHE A 543 18.63 -27.96 5.29
C PHE A 543 20.16 -27.81 5.27
N ILE A 544 20.76 -27.60 6.44
CA ILE A 544 22.22 -27.47 6.56
C ILE A 544 22.81 -28.86 6.80
N ASP A 545 23.53 -29.37 5.81
CA ASP A 545 24.29 -30.60 5.93
C ASP A 545 25.76 -30.28 6.24
N LEU A 546 26.09 -30.30 7.53
CA LEU A 546 27.47 -30.08 7.99
C LEU A 546 28.43 -31.21 7.59
N SER A 547 27.94 -32.43 7.36
CA SER A 547 28.79 -33.57 7.00
C SER A 547 29.28 -33.48 5.56
N HIS A 548 28.44 -32.97 4.67
CA HIS A 548 28.78 -32.74 3.26
C HIS A 548 29.20 -31.29 2.96
N GLY A 549 29.12 -30.38 3.93
CA GLY A 549 29.48 -28.97 3.76
C GLY A 549 28.55 -28.19 2.83
N VAL A 550 27.27 -28.59 2.70
CA VAL A 550 26.31 -28.00 1.76
C VAL A 550 25.00 -27.55 2.43
N LEU A 551 24.43 -26.46 1.89
CA LEU A 551 23.05 -26.04 2.09
C LEU A 551 22.19 -26.70 1.02
N ARG A 552 21.36 -27.67 1.42
CA ARG A 552 20.34 -28.25 0.55
C ARG A 552 19.05 -27.44 0.66
N VAL A 553 18.49 -27.03 -0.47
CA VAL A 553 17.25 -26.27 -0.54
C VAL A 553 16.23 -27.08 -1.32
N THR A 554 15.06 -27.29 -0.72
CA THR A 554 13.94 -27.93 -1.41
C THR A 554 12.75 -26.98 -1.51
N CYS A 555 12.00 -27.07 -2.59
CA CYS A 555 10.83 -26.23 -2.85
C CYS A 555 9.57 -27.08 -2.93
N GLY A 556 8.51 -26.68 -2.21
CA GLY A 556 7.19 -27.30 -2.29
C GLY A 556 6.74 -27.99 -1.00
N SER A 557 5.58 -28.64 -1.07
CA SER A 557 5.05 -29.42 0.07
C SER A 557 5.76 -30.76 0.17
N ILE A 558 5.99 -31.22 1.41
CA ILE A 558 6.63 -32.51 1.77
C ILE A 558 5.98 -33.72 1.07
N ARG A 559 4.75 -33.56 0.57
CA ARG A 559 3.96 -34.61 -0.10
C ARG A 559 3.96 -34.55 -1.64
N SER A 560 4.74 -33.67 -2.27
CA SER A 560 4.79 -33.59 -3.73
C SER A 560 5.82 -34.58 -4.31
N PRO A 561 5.44 -35.44 -5.28
CA PRO A 561 6.35 -36.41 -5.89
C PRO A 561 7.44 -35.80 -6.78
N SER A 562 7.41 -34.48 -7.06
CA SER A 562 8.36 -33.77 -7.93
C SER A 562 9.22 -32.74 -7.17
N GLN A 563 9.73 -33.08 -5.99
CA GLN A 563 10.52 -32.17 -5.17
C GLN A 563 11.90 -31.92 -5.81
N LYS A 564 12.07 -30.75 -6.44
CA LYS A 564 13.38 -30.31 -6.93
C LYS A 564 14.26 -29.91 -5.73
N THR A 565 15.52 -30.33 -5.75
CA THR A 565 16.53 -30.00 -4.73
C THR A 565 17.67 -29.21 -5.37
N LEU A 566 18.15 -28.18 -4.67
CA LEU A 566 19.32 -27.39 -5.04
C LEU A 566 20.37 -27.51 -3.92
N GLU A 567 21.61 -27.79 -4.28
CA GLU A 567 22.73 -27.83 -3.32
C GLU A 567 23.66 -26.64 -3.54
N ILE A 568 24.00 -25.96 -2.46
CA ILE A 568 24.87 -24.78 -2.46
C ILE A 568 25.98 -25.01 -1.42
N PRO A 569 27.27 -24.85 -1.77
CA PRO A 569 28.37 -24.96 -0.80
C PRO A 569 28.21 -23.99 0.37
N LEU A 570 28.44 -24.46 1.60
CA LEU A 570 28.51 -23.60 2.80
C LEU A 570 29.79 -22.77 2.80
N ASP A 571 30.89 -23.38 2.39
CA ASP A 571 32.18 -22.74 2.19
C ASP A 571 32.16 -21.85 0.93
N ARG A 572 32.77 -20.67 1.01
CA ARG A 572 32.88 -19.72 -0.12
C ARG A 572 34.01 -20.09 -1.07
N GLU A 573 35.02 -20.82 -0.59
CA GLU A 573 36.26 -21.08 -1.33
C GLU A 573 36.24 -22.43 -2.07
N ASN A 574 35.36 -23.36 -1.67
CA ASN A 574 35.21 -24.65 -2.34
C ASN A 574 34.32 -24.57 -3.60
N SER A 575 34.99 -24.56 -4.75
CA SER A 575 34.42 -24.49 -6.11
C SER A 575 34.24 -25.86 -6.80
N ASN A 576 34.24 -26.97 -6.04
CA ASN A 576 34.21 -28.33 -6.61
C ASN A 576 32.80 -28.88 -6.95
N LEU A 577 31.74 -28.06 -6.86
CA LEU A 577 30.38 -28.43 -7.28
C LEU A 577 29.99 -27.66 -8.56
N THR A 578 29.77 -28.42 -9.64
CA THR A 578 29.54 -27.95 -11.03
C THR A 578 28.28 -27.08 -11.22
N THR A 579 27.35 -27.05 -10.25
CA THR A 579 26.05 -26.36 -10.34
C THR A 579 26.09 -24.87 -9.98
N THR A 580 27.15 -24.43 -9.31
CA THR A 580 27.33 -23.04 -8.84
C THR A 580 28.56 -22.43 -9.49
N SER A 581 28.49 -22.15 -10.80
CA SER A 581 29.51 -21.35 -11.46
C SER A 581 29.55 -19.96 -10.82
N LEU A 582 30.53 -19.79 -9.93
CA LEU A 582 31.23 -18.57 -9.53
C LEU A 582 30.37 -17.30 -9.49
N CYS A 583 30.11 -16.83 -8.26
CA CYS A 583 29.73 -15.45 -7.97
C CYS A 583 30.59 -14.50 -8.81
N GLN A 584 30.06 -14.00 -9.93
CA GLN A 584 30.71 -12.87 -10.59
C GLN A 584 30.61 -11.71 -9.61
N ASN A 585 31.73 -11.00 -9.40
CA ASN A 585 31.95 -9.88 -8.47
C ASN A 585 31.06 -8.64 -8.77
N SER A 586 29.79 -8.83 -9.06
CA SER A 586 28.76 -7.82 -9.10
C SER A 586 28.22 -7.67 -7.67
N SER A 587 28.97 -6.97 -6.83
CA SER A 587 28.44 -6.39 -5.60
C SER A 587 27.23 -5.52 -5.96
N LYS A 588 26.02 -5.96 -5.64
CA LYS A 588 24.80 -5.18 -5.91
C LYS A 588 24.33 -4.51 -4.62
N PRO A 589 24.04 -3.19 -4.64
CA PRO A 589 23.28 -2.58 -3.57
C PRO A 589 21.87 -3.19 -3.58
N SER A 590 21.43 -3.69 -2.43
CA SER A 590 20.10 -4.23 -2.22
C SER A 590 19.49 -3.55 -0.99
N THR A 591 18.24 -3.11 -1.09
CA THR A 591 17.53 -2.59 0.07
C THR A 591 17.00 -3.74 0.93
N VAL A 592 17.50 -3.85 2.17
CA VAL A 592 17.02 -4.82 3.18
C VAL A 592 16.52 -4.02 4.37
N CYS A 593 15.22 -4.07 4.64
CA CYS A 593 14.59 -3.34 5.75
C CYS A 593 14.77 -1.81 5.70
N GLY A 594 14.93 -1.23 4.50
CA GLY A 594 15.14 0.21 4.29
C GLY A 594 16.62 0.60 4.13
N ASP A 595 17.54 -0.24 4.60
CA ASP A 595 18.98 0.00 4.51
C ASP A 595 19.53 -0.52 3.17
N GLN A 596 20.47 0.21 2.56
CA GLN A 596 21.25 -0.32 1.45
C GLN A 596 22.35 -1.25 1.97
N VAL A 597 22.28 -2.51 1.52
CA VAL A 597 23.22 -3.56 1.88
C VAL A 597 23.87 -4.08 0.60
N ILE A 598 25.19 -4.26 0.62
CA ILE A 598 25.90 -4.91 -0.48
C ILE A 598 25.77 -6.42 -0.29
N VAL A 599 25.20 -7.11 -1.27
CA VAL A 599 25.08 -8.58 -1.29
C VAL A 599 25.79 -9.18 -2.49
N GLN A 600 26.27 -10.41 -2.34
CA GLN A 600 26.90 -11.20 -3.40
C GLN A 600 25.85 -12.11 -4.03
N ALA A 601 25.40 -11.77 -5.25
CA ALA A 601 24.37 -12.52 -5.96
C ALA A 601 24.94 -13.72 -6.72
N TYR A 602 24.23 -14.85 -6.70
CA TYR A 602 24.56 -16.02 -7.50
C TYR A 602 24.12 -15.78 -8.96
N SER A 603 25.07 -15.83 -9.90
CA SER A 603 24.84 -15.63 -11.34
C SER A 603 24.44 -16.91 -12.08
N SER A 604 24.50 -18.07 -11.43
CA SER A 604 24.12 -19.36 -12.03
C SER A 604 22.66 -19.33 -12.54
N PRO A 605 22.40 -19.58 -13.83
CA PRO A 605 21.06 -19.71 -14.37
C PRO A 605 20.26 -20.81 -13.68
N THR A 606 20.90 -21.90 -13.26
CA THR A 606 20.28 -23.01 -12.54
C THR A 606 19.74 -22.56 -11.18
N VAL A 607 20.53 -21.79 -10.42
CA VAL A 607 20.10 -21.24 -9.13
C VAL A 607 18.95 -20.26 -9.33
N SER A 608 19.06 -19.39 -10.33
CA SER A 608 18.02 -18.39 -10.62
C SER A 608 16.70 -19.06 -11.06
N ALA A 609 16.76 -20.03 -11.97
CA ALA A 609 15.59 -20.77 -12.46
C ALA A 609 14.91 -21.55 -11.33
N PHE A 610 15.70 -22.20 -10.44
CA PHE A 610 15.17 -22.95 -9.31
C PHE A 610 14.22 -22.13 -8.43
N PHE A 611 14.60 -20.90 -8.09
CA PHE A 611 13.75 -20.01 -7.29
C PHE A 611 12.69 -19.28 -8.12
N SER A 612 13.03 -18.87 -9.35
CA SER A 612 12.12 -18.12 -10.22
C SER A 612 10.93 -18.96 -10.67
N ASP A 613 11.16 -20.21 -11.10
CA ASP A 613 10.10 -21.14 -11.51
C ASP A 613 9.16 -21.44 -10.33
N PHE A 614 9.73 -21.56 -9.13
CA PHE A 614 8.94 -21.86 -7.94
C PHE A 614 8.11 -20.65 -7.48
N LEU A 615 8.67 -19.45 -7.47
CA LEU A 615 7.98 -18.25 -6.98
C LEU A 615 7.14 -17.53 -8.05
N GLY A 616 7.37 -17.82 -9.33
CA GLY A 616 6.76 -17.11 -10.46
C GLY A 616 7.27 -15.67 -10.62
N VAL A 617 8.46 -15.38 -10.08
CA VAL A 617 9.06 -14.04 -10.07
C VAL A 617 10.57 -14.15 -10.38
N PRO A 618 11.10 -13.35 -11.31
CA PRO A 618 12.54 -13.35 -11.63
C PRO A 618 13.40 -13.01 -10.40
N CYS A 619 14.03 -14.03 -9.81
CA CYS A 619 14.84 -13.88 -8.61
C CYS A 619 16.04 -14.82 -8.59
N THR A 620 17.06 -14.44 -7.81
CA THR A 620 18.23 -15.28 -7.55
C THR A 620 18.61 -15.21 -6.08
N LEU A 621 19.39 -16.18 -5.63
CA LEU A 621 19.97 -16.19 -4.31
C LEU A 621 21.10 -15.16 -4.21
N ALA A 622 21.25 -14.55 -3.05
CA ALA A 622 22.37 -13.70 -2.70
C ALA A 622 22.84 -14.00 -1.27
N ARG A 623 24.13 -13.80 -1.01
CA ARG A 623 24.77 -14.02 0.29
C ARG A 623 25.42 -12.74 0.81
N PHE A 624 25.36 -12.49 2.12
CA PHE A 624 26.00 -11.34 2.74
C PHE A 624 27.53 -11.48 2.73
N PRO A 625 28.36 -10.44 2.48
CA PRO A 625 29.83 -10.55 2.51
C PRO A 625 30.38 -10.70 3.94
N PRO A 626 31.56 -11.33 4.16
CA PRO A 626 32.03 -11.66 5.51
C PRO A 626 32.53 -10.46 6.34
N GLN A 627 32.87 -9.31 5.73
CA GLN A 627 33.68 -8.27 6.42
C GLN A 627 33.40 -6.79 6.06
N SER A 628 32.33 -6.43 5.35
CA SER A 628 32.25 -5.07 4.74
C SER A 628 31.17 -4.13 5.27
N SER A 629 30.29 -4.54 6.19
CA SER A 629 29.35 -3.61 6.84
C SER A 629 28.67 -4.27 8.03
N THR A 630 29.21 -4.07 9.22
CA THR A 630 28.58 -4.53 10.46
C THR A 630 27.34 -3.67 10.73
N ARG A 631 26.15 -4.14 10.34
CA ARG A 631 24.90 -3.56 10.86
C ARG A 631 24.86 -3.84 12.36
N LEU A 632 24.46 -2.84 13.14
CA LEU A 632 24.45 -2.92 14.60
C LEU A 632 23.00 -2.89 15.09
N ALA A 633 22.68 -3.73 16.08
CA ALA A 633 21.38 -3.66 16.76
C ALA A 633 21.24 -2.32 17.49
N GLU A 634 20.14 -1.59 17.28
CA GLU A 634 19.85 -0.38 18.04
C GLU A 634 19.33 -0.74 19.44
N PRO A 635 19.93 -0.23 20.53
CA PRO A 635 19.39 -0.43 21.87
C PRO A 635 18.13 0.40 22.07
N ARG A 636 16.99 -0.24 22.33
CA ARG A 636 15.78 0.44 22.83
C ARG A 636 15.78 0.42 24.35
N ARG A 637 15.85 1.59 24.98
CA ARG A 637 15.69 1.74 26.44
C ARG A 637 14.31 1.21 26.83
N GLY A 638 14.27 0.30 27.81
CA GLY A 638 13.04 -0.31 28.30
C GLY A 638 12.02 0.72 28.82
N LEU A 639 10.74 0.37 28.77
CA LEU A 639 9.68 1.08 29.48
C LEU A 639 9.89 0.90 30.99
N GLY A 640 10.60 1.84 31.62
CA GLY A 640 10.87 1.81 33.06
C GLY A 640 11.56 3.06 33.61
N SER A 641 12.26 3.84 32.79
CA SER A 641 12.89 5.10 33.26
C SER A 641 11.85 6.22 33.42
N ARG A 642 11.17 6.27 34.57
CA ARG A 642 10.52 7.49 35.07
C ARG A 642 11.55 8.62 35.06
N LYS A 643 11.37 9.64 34.21
CA LYS A 643 12.13 10.89 34.36
C LYS A 643 11.69 11.53 35.67
N SER A 644 12.56 11.56 36.67
CA SER A 644 12.44 12.50 37.78
C SER A 644 12.46 13.93 37.23
N PRO A 645 11.59 14.85 37.69
CA PRO A 645 11.58 16.22 37.19
C PRO A 645 12.77 16.98 37.78
N LEU A 646 13.82 17.19 37.01
CA LEU A 646 14.94 18.07 37.38
C LEU A 646 14.91 19.33 36.51
N ARG A 647 14.42 20.40 37.15
CA ARG A 647 14.75 21.84 37.10
C ARG A 647 14.82 22.56 35.73
N PRO A 648 14.30 23.81 35.65
CA PRO A 648 14.33 24.59 34.41
C PRO A 648 15.75 25.08 34.12
N ALA A 649 16.30 24.71 32.97
CA ALA A 649 17.54 25.26 32.44
C ALA A 649 17.26 26.57 31.68
N MET A 650 18.09 27.59 31.95
CA MET A 650 18.02 28.92 31.35
C MET A 650 18.21 28.89 29.82
N PRO A 651 17.59 29.82 29.06
CA PRO A 651 17.81 29.92 27.61
C PRO A 651 19.24 30.41 27.33
N GLY A 652 20.02 29.65 26.54
CA GLY A 652 21.31 30.11 25.99
C GLY A 652 22.55 29.26 26.26
N ALA A 653 22.44 28.12 26.96
CA ALA A 653 23.57 27.19 27.13
C ALA A 653 23.57 26.11 26.03
N PHE A 654 24.59 26.12 25.18
CA PHE A 654 24.89 25.01 24.26
C PHE A 654 25.14 23.73 25.07
N PRO A 655 24.50 22.59 24.76
CA PRO A 655 24.91 21.31 25.35
C PRO A 655 26.29 20.94 24.78
N GLN A 656 27.31 20.90 25.63
CA GLN A 656 28.47 20.08 25.34
C GLN A 656 28.03 18.63 25.48
N ASP A 657 27.88 17.94 24.34
CA ASP A 657 27.76 16.49 24.28
C ASP A 657 29.01 15.87 24.92
N THR A 658 28.90 15.53 26.20
CA THR A 658 29.82 14.58 26.82
C THR A 658 29.54 13.23 26.16
N PRO A 659 30.53 12.57 25.53
CA PRO A 659 30.30 11.26 24.97
C PRO A 659 29.88 10.32 26.09
N THR A 660 28.65 9.82 25.98
CA THR A 660 28.19 8.70 26.79
C THR A 660 29.12 7.51 26.50
N PRO A 661 29.53 6.72 27.51
CA PRO A 661 30.37 5.55 27.27
C PRO A 661 29.68 4.65 26.24
N GLU A 662 30.44 4.20 25.25
CA GLU A 662 29.99 3.36 24.13
C GLU A 662 29.14 2.20 24.66
N ALA A 663 27.81 2.30 24.53
CA ALA A 663 26.93 1.17 24.81
C ALA A 663 27.27 0.06 23.81
N GLU A 664 27.72 -1.10 24.30
CA GLU A 664 28.14 -2.26 23.53
C GLU A 664 27.14 -2.57 22.39
N ARG A 665 27.52 -2.30 21.14
CA ARG A 665 26.65 -2.50 19.97
C ARG A 665 26.87 -3.90 19.37
N ASN A 666 25.82 -4.71 19.29
CA ASN A 666 25.88 -6.09 18.79
C ASN A 666 25.71 -6.17 17.25
N PRO A 667 26.53 -6.96 16.53
CA PRO A 667 26.44 -7.10 15.08
C PRO A 667 25.19 -7.91 14.66
N ILE A 668 24.53 -7.51 13.57
CA ILE A 668 23.43 -8.24 12.94
C ILE A 668 23.69 -8.46 11.44
N LEU A 669 23.29 -9.62 10.92
CA LEU A 669 23.32 -9.92 9.47
C LEU A 669 22.05 -9.38 8.78
N LEU A 670 21.37 -10.21 7.98
CA LEU A 670 20.11 -9.88 7.33
C LEU A 670 18.90 -9.92 8.29
N SER A 671 19.13 -9.93 9.61
CA SER A 671 18.09 -9.76 10.63
C SER A 671 17.48 -8.37 10.60
N ASN A 672 16.20 -8.27 10.99
CA ASN A 672 15.51 -6.99 11.03
C ASN A 672 15.95 -6.16 12.25
N GLU A 673 15.94 -6.78 13.44
CA GLU A 673 16.06 -6.06 14.72
C GLU A 673 17.10 -6.67 15.69
N SER A 674 17.29 -8.01 15.69
CA SER A 674 18.29 -8.67 16.55
C SER A 674 18.85 -9.98 15.98
N PRO A 675 19.98 -10.47 16.52
CA PRO A 675 20.55 -11.78 16.19
C PRO A 675 19.61 -12.96 16.47
N ILE A 676 19.01 -12.99 17.66
CA ILE A 676 18.22 -14.11 18.15
C ILE A 676 16.86 -13.61 18.64
N LEU A 677 15.82 -14.36 18.29
CA LEU A 677 14.45 -14.14 18.78
C LEU A 677 14.03 -15.33 19.67
N LEU A 678 13.54 -15.02 20.87
CA LEU A 678 13.00 -15.99 21.82
C LEU A 678 11.49 -15.81 22.00
N ILE A 679 10.77 -16.93 22.13
CA ILE A 679 9.36 -16.98 22.56
C ILE A 679 9.18 -18.12 23.58
N SER A 680 8.20 -18.00 24.47
CA SER A 680 7.83 -19.10 25.39
C SER A 680 6.66 -19.92 24.85
N ARG A 681 6.68 -21.23 25.14
CA ARG A 681 5.59 -22.14 24.80
C ARG A 681 4.30 -21.79 25.55
N SER A 682 4.40 -21.34 26.80
CA SER A 682 3.26 -20.88 27.61
C SER A 682 2.55 -19.68 26.97
N SER A 683 3.30 -18.69 26.45
CA SER A 683 2.74 -17.57 25.68
C SER A 683 2.00 -18.01 24.42
N VAL A 684 2.57 -18.96 23.66
CA VAL A 684 1.94 -19.49 22.44
C VAL A 684 0.66 -20.26 22.78
N ASN A 685 0.67 -21.04 23.86
CA ASN A 685 -0.52 -21.78 24.32
C ASN A 685 -1.63 -20.83 24.74
N ARG A 686 -1.33 -19.80 25.54
CA ARG A 686 -2.30 -18.78 25.96
C ARG A 686 -2.91 -18.03 24.79
N LEU A 687 -2.08 -17.68 23.80
CA LEU A 687 -2.56 -17.08 22.57
C LEU A 687 -3.51 -18.01 21.82
N ASN A 688 -3.18 -19.30 21.71
CA ASN A 688 -4.03 -20.30 21.09
C ASN A 688 -5.34 -20.55 21.85
N GLU A 689 -5.35 -20.50 23.17
CA GLU A 689 -6.57 -20.52 23.98
C GLU A 689 -7.48 -19.34 23.64
N THR A 690 -6.90 -18.14 23.54
CA THR A 690 -7.63 -16.91 23.19
C THR A 690 -8.19 -16.97 21.77
N ILE A 691 -7.41 -17.48 20.82
CA ILE A 691 -7.86 -17.70 19.43
C ILE A 691 -9.04 -18.68 19.40
N LYS A 692 -9.00 -19.76 20.20
CA LYS A 692 -10.07 -20.77 20.27
C LYS A 692 -11.33 -20.25 20.97
N SER A 693 -11.19 -19.38 21.98
CA SER A 693 -12.32 -18.81 22.71
C SER A 693 -13.03 -17.68 21.95
N SER A 694 -12.34 -17.01 21.02
CA SER A 694 -12.95 -15.95 20.20
C SER A 694 -14.09 -16.49 19.31
N PRO A 695 -15.27 -15.83 19.29
CA PRO A 695 -16.42 -16.25 18.46
C PRO A 695 -16.27 -15.92 16.97
N THR A 696 -15.34 -15.03 16.58
CA THR A 696 -15.22 -14.50 15.21
C THR A 696 -14.21 -15.20 14.29
N THR A 697 -13.45 -16.18 14.80
CA THR A 697 -12.43 -16.92 14.04
C THR A 697 -12.99 -18.20 13.45
N THR A 698 -13.70 -18.09 12.32
CA THR A 698 -14.08 -19.25 11.50
C THR A 698 -13.45 -19.12 10.12
N ASN A 699 -12.57 -20.06 9.76
CA ASN A 699 -12.08 -20.19 8.39
C ASN A 699 -13.22 -20.74 7.50
N SER A 700 -13.06 -20.64 6.18
CA SER A 700 -13.94 -21.24 5.15
C SER A 700 -14.18 -22.76 5.28
N THR A 701 -13.49 -23.44 6.20
CA THR A 701 -13.63 -24.87 6.51
C THR A 701 -14.22 -25.16 7.91
N GLY A 702 -14.70 -24.16 8.65
CA GLY A 702 -15.42 -24.35 9.92
C GLY A 702 -14.59 -24.84 11.14
N ARG A 703 -13.26 -24.88 11.07
CA ARG A 703 -12.39 -25.31 12.20
C ARG A 703 -11.46 -24.19 12.69
N LYS A 704 -11.48 -23.93 14.01
CA LYS A 704 -10.56 -23.01 14.70
C LYS A 704 -9.16 -23.64 14.79
N LYS A 705 -8.24 -23.28 13.88
CA LYS A 705 -6.89 -23.88 13.84
C LYS A 705 -5.95 -23.14 14.80
N ALA A 706 -5.38 -23.85 15.76
CA ALA A 706 -4.30 -23.34 16.60
C ALA A 706 -3.09 -22.97 15.73
N VAL A 707 -2.42 -21.89 16.10
CA VAL A 707 -1.23 -21.38 15.44
C VAL A 707 0.01 -22.08 16.01
N ALA A 708 0.88 -22.57 15.13
CA ALA A 708 2.16 -23.15 15.52
C ALA A 708 3.17 -22.08 15.93
N ALA A 709 4.06 -22.38 16.88
CA ALA A 709 5.13 -21.48 17.31
C ALA A 709 6.02 -21.00 16.13
N ASP A 710 6.13 -21.82 15.08
CA ASP A 710 6.93 -21.55 13.89
C ASP A 710 6.53 -20.28 13.13
N VAL A 711 5.26 -19.83 13.23
CA VAL A 711 4.84 -18.62 12.51
C VAL A 711 5.50 -17.35 13.07
N PHE A 712 5.93 -17.39 14.34
CA PHE A 712 6.67 -16.29 14.97
C PHE A 712 8.13 -16.26 14.53
N ARG A 713 8.59 -17.30 13.84
CA ARG A 713 9.96 -17.43 13.34
C ARG A 713 11.02 -17.19 14.42
N ALA A 714 10.76 -17.68 15.64
CA ALA A 714 11.71 -17.63 16.73
C ALA A 714 12.89 -18.56 16.46
N ASN A 715 14.06 -18.17 16.95
CA ASN A 715 15.28 -18.98 16.91
C ASN A 715 15.31 -19.96 18.09
N ILE A 716 14.84 -19.52 19.26
CA ILE A 716 14.78 -20.31 20.49
C ILE A 716 13.33 -20.32 20.98
N VAL A 717 12.77 -21.51 21.20
CA VAL A 717 11.51 -21.67 21.94
C VAL A 717 11.83 -22.30 23.28
N VAL A 718 11.34 -21.71 24.35
CA VAL A 718 11.54 -22.21 25.72
C VAL A 718 10.25 -22.74 26.30
N ALA A 719 10.35 -23.82 27.08
CA ALA A 719 9.24 -24.41 27.81
C ALA A 719 9.55 -24.45 29.32
N GLU A 720 8.49 -24.50 30.12
CA GLU A 720 8.58 -24.64 31.58
C GLU A 720 8.53 -26.13 31.96
N ASP A 721 9.38 -26.53 32.90
CA ASP A 721 9.35 -27.86 33.50
C ASP A 721 8.26 -27.91 34.58
N PHE A 722 7.26 -28.77 34.37
CA PHE A 722 6.16 -28.96 35.32
C PHE A 722 6.31 -30.29 36.07
N PRO A 723 6.48 -30.28 37.41
CA PRO A 723 6.37 -31.49 38.21
C PRO A 723 4.89 -31.86 38.44
N GLN A 724 4.21 -32.35 37.40
CA GLN A 724 2.88 -33.03 37.42
C GLN A 724 1.67 -32.31 38.09
N PRO A 725 0.43 -32.74 37.76
CA PRO A 725 -0.43 -32.01 36.85
C PRO A 725 -1.30 -30.97 37.58
N VAL A 726 -1.41 -29.78 36.99
CA VAL A 726 -2.58 -28.88 36.89
C VAL A 726 -2.04 -27.44 36.77
N SER A 727 -2.13 -26.90 35.56
CA SER A 727 -2.41 -25.48 35.22
C SER A 727 -1.83 -24.43 36.18
N ALA A 728 -0.75 -23.74 35.86
CA ALA A 728 -0.72 -22.77 34.77
C ALA A 728 0.73 -22.48 34.36
N GLY A 729 1.11 -22.79 33.12
CA GLY A 729 2.30 -22.17 32.54
C GLY A 729 2.14 -20.66 32.62
N ARG A 730 3.23 -19.92 32.87
CA ARG A 730 3.19 -18.47 33.08
C ARG A 730 3.30 -17.79 31.72
N PRO A 731 2.18 -17.38 31.10
CA PRO A 731 2.23 -16.81 29.76
C PRO A 731 2.86 -15.42 29.87
N TYR A 732 3.65 -15.07 28.87
CA TYR A 732 4.35 -13.80 28.76
C TYR A 732 5.42 -13.55 29.84
N ILE A 733 5.83 -14.57 30.59
CA ILE A 733 6.88 -14.45 31.61
C ILE A 733 8.19 -13.91 31.03
N GLU A 734 8.46 -14.18 29.75
CA GLU A 734 9.63 -13.67 29.04
C GLU A 734 9.69 -12.14 28.93
N ASP A 735 8.55 -11.43 29.07
CA ASP A 735 8.53 -9.97 29.07
C ASP A 735 9.25 -9.36 30.27
N HIS A 736 9.37 -10.12 31.37
CA HIS A 736 10.03 -9.71 32.61
C HIS A 736 11.52 -10.07 32.65
N TRP A 737 12.05 -10.74 31.63
CA TRP A 737 13.45 -11.15 31.61
C TRP A 737 14.35 -10.00 31.18
N GLU A 738 15.41 -9.80 31.96
CA GLU A 738 16.49 -8.85 31.70
C GLU A 738 17.68 -9.54 31.00
N SER A 739 18.06 -10.71 31.50
CA SER A 739 19.05 -11.59 30.87
C SER A 739 18.67 -13.06 31.09
N LEU A 740 19.34 -13.98 30.42
CA LEU A 740 19.20 -15.41 30.70
C LEU A 740 20.52 -16.15 30.47
N ARG A 741 20.70 -17.27 31.15
CA ARG A 741 21.81 -18.22 30.95
C ARG A 741 21.27 -19.51 30.36
N ILE A 742 21.94 -20.07 29.35
CA ILE A 742 21.53 -21.31 28.69
C ILE A 742 22.66 -22.35 28.75
N GLY A 743 22.29 -23.58 29.10
CA GLY A 743 23.15 -24.75 28.97
C GLY A 743 24.24 -24.86 30.06
N PRO A 744 25.05 -25.92 30.01
CA PRO A 744 26.07 -26.21 31.03
C PRO A 744 27.18 -25.15 31.08
N ASP A 745 27.50 -24.55 29.94
CA ASP A 745 28.50 -23.49 29.80
C ASP A 745 28.01 -22.13 30.33
N ASN A 746 26.77 -22.05 30.84
CA ASN A 746 26.14 -20.83 31.37
C ASN A 746 26.23 -19.64 30.40
N LEU A 747 25.99 -19.89 29.11
CA LEU A 747 26.06 -18.86 28.07
C LEU A 747 25.08 -17.73 28.35
N HIS A 748 25.61 -16.53 28.53
CA HIS A 748 24.83 -15.36 28.95
C HIS A 748 24.25 -14.61 27.74
N PHE A 749 22.93 -14.41 27.75
CA PHE A 749 22.20 -13.60 26.78
C PHE A 749 21.57 -12.40 27.46
N ASN A 750 21.74 -11.22 26.86
CA ASN A 750 21.06 -10.00 27.28
C ASN A 750 19.76 -9.85 26.49
N VAL A 751 18.68 -9.46 27.17
CA VAL A 751 17.40 -9.18 26.52
C VAL A 751 17.40 -7.73 26.04
N LEU A 752 17.32 -7.55 24.72
CA LEU A 752 17.38 -6.25 24.07
C LEU A 752 16.04 -5.51 24.06
N GLY A 753 14.91 -6.24 24.15
CA GLY A 753 13.57 -5.68 24.18
C GLY A 753 12.50 -6.58 23.56
N SER A 754 11.26 -6.08 23.51
CA SER A 754 10.11 -6.81 22.95
C SER A 754 10.11 -6.77 21.42
N CYS A 755 9.79 -7.90 20.81
CA CYS A 755 9.75 -8.05 19.35
C CYS A 755 8.42 -7.55 18.78
N GLN A 756 8.51 -6.56 17.90
CA GLN A 756 7.35 -6.05 17.17
C GLN A 756 6.93 -7.06 16.09
N ARG A 757 5.62 -7.36 16.02
CA ARG A 757 5.07 -8.27 15.02
C ARG A 757 4.35 -7.52 13.91
N CYS A 758 4.38 -8.12 12.73
CA CYS A 758 3.67 -7.67 11.54
C CYS A 758 2.89 -8.85 10.95
N GLN A 759 2.06 -8.58 9.94
CA GLN A 759 1.22 -9.57 9.25
C GLN A 759 1.95 -10.82 8.73
N MET A 760 3.28 -10.80 8.63
CA MET A 760 4.08 -11.97 8.27
C MET A 760 3.76 -13.18 9.16
N VAL A 761 3.44 -12.98 10.44
CA VAL A 761 3.07 -14.09 11.35
C VAL A 761 1.78 -14.81 10.95
N CYS A 762 0.98 -14.25 10.05
CA CYS A 762 -0.25 -14.87 9.54
C CYS A 762 -0.02 -15.83 8.38
N VAL A 763 1.22 -15.99 7.91
CA VAL A 763 1.56 -16.97 6.87
C VAL A 763 1.74 -18.34 7.53
N ASP A 764 0.88 -19.30 7.19
CA ASP A 764 1.05 -20.70 7.61
C ASP A 764 2.32 -21.25 6.96
N GLN A 765 3.30 -21.61 7.79
CA GLN A 765 4.62 -21.96 7.28
C GLN A 765 4.62 -23.26 6.47
N LEU A 766 3.62 -24.14 6.63
CA LEU A 766 3.53 -25.42 5.93
C LEU A 766 2.80 -25.31 4.57
N THR A 767 1.84 -24.40 4.46
CA THR A 767 1.00 -24.26 3.26
C THR A 767 1.31 -23.00 2.46
N GLY A 768 1.94 -21.99 3.06
CA GLY A 768 2.15 -20.68 2.45
C GLY A 768 0.86 -19.85 2.33
N VAL A 769 -0.27 -20.35 2.85
CA VAL A 769 -1.57 -19.65 2.85
C VAL A 769 -1.57 -18.59 3.95
N ARG A 770 -2.15 -17.42 3.67
CA ARG A 770 -2.38 -16.38 4.67
C ARG A 770 -3.70 -16.59 5.39
N GLY A 771 -3.70 -16.43 6.70
CA GLY A 771 -4.91 -16.30 7.51
C GLY A 771 -4.98 -14.96 8.23
N GLU A 772 -5.89 -14.85 9.18
CA GLU A 772 -6.04 -13.66 10.04
C GLU A 772 -5.21 -13.75 11.33
N GLU A 773 -5.05 -14.98 11.83
CA GLU A 773 -4.36 -15.28 13.09
C GLU A 773 -2.88 -15.61 12.88
N PRO A 774 -2.00 -15.32 13.85
CA PRO A 774 -2.27 -14.83 15.22
C PRO A 774 -2.38 -13.30 15.34
N TYR A 775 -2.21 -12.55 14.25
CA TYR A 775 -2.07 -11.09 14.32
C TYR A 775 -3.33 -10.40 14.82
N SER A 776 -4.52 -10.87 14.40
CA SER A 776 -5.82 -10.37 14.89
C SER A 776 -5.95 -10.47 16.42
N THR A 777 -5.65 -11.64 17.01
CA THR A 777 -5.72 -11.80 18.47
C THR A 777 -4.63 -11.00 19.20
N LEU A 778 -3.42 -10.92 18.64
CA LEU A 778 -2.35 -10.11 19.22
C LEU A 778 -2.67 -8.60 19.18
N ALA A 779 -3.36 -8.12 18.14
CA ALA A 779 -3.80 -6.73 18.06
C ALA A 779 -4.76 -6.35 19.20
N LYS A 780 -5.54 -7.31 19.69
CA LYS A 780 -6.51 -7.11 20.79
C LYS A 780 -5.88 -7.25 22.17
N THR A 781 -4.90 -8.16 22.32
CA THR A 781 -4.39 -8.58 23.63
C THR A 781 -2.99 -8.08 23.96
N ARG A 782 -2.22 -7.70 22.92
CA ARG A 782 -0.77 -7.45 23.00
C ARG A 782 -0.35 -6.18 22.25
N LYS A 783 -1.29 -5.24 22.11
CA LYS A 783 -1.06 -3.92 21.53
C LYS A 783 -0.67 -2.92 22.62
N SER A 784 0.38 -2.14 22.36
CA SER A 784 0.75 -0.99 23.19
C SER A 784 1.18 0.16 22.28
N GLY A 785 0.49 1.29 22.41
CA GLY A 785 0.50 2.35 21.39
C GLY A 785 0.07 1.80 20.02
N ASN A 786 0.81 2.14 18.97
CA ASN A 786 0.53 1.70 17.59
C ASN A 786 1.31 0.44 17.18
N LYS A 787 1.78 -0.36 18.15
CA LYS A 787 2.65 -1.52 17.92
C LYS A 787 2.13 -2.77 18.64
N ILE A 788 2.31 -3.91 18.00
CA ILE A 788 1.89 -5.23 18.49
C ILE A 788 3.15 -6.02 18.83
N TYR A 789 3.20 -6.61 20.03
CA TYR A 789 4.41 -7.25 20.55
C TYR A 789 4.22 -8.72 20.92
N PHE A 790 5.19 -9.57 20.55
CA PHE A 790 5.22 -10.97 20.98
C PHE A 790 6.64 -11.53 20.92
N GLY A 791 7.17 -12.06 22.03
CA GLY A 791 8.55 -12.55 22.11
C GLY A 791 9.58 -11.47 22.35
N ARG A 792 10.83 -11.90 22.57
CA ARG A 792 11.94 -11.05 23.06
C ARG A 792 13.18 -11.20 22.18
N HIS A 793 13.80 -10.06 21.90
CA HIS A 793 15.06 -9.98 21.17
C HIS A 793 16.22 -10.25 22.12
N LEU A 794 17.12 -11.15 21.72
CA LEU A 794 18.30 -11.55 22.49
C LEU A 794 19.59 -11.26 21.71
N ALA A 795 20.67 -10.99 22.45
CA ALA A 795 22.04 -11.05 21.97
C ALA A 795 22.95 -11.68 23.03
N ILE A 796 24.05 -12.29 22.59
CA ILE A 796 25.05 -12.85 23.50
C ILE A 796 25.82 -11.71 24.19
N SER A 797 26.12 -11.86 25.49
CA SER A 797 26.88 -10.86 26.25
C SER A 797 28.37 -10.90 25.90
N SER A 798 29.02 -9.74 25.81
CA SER A 798 30.46 -9.55 25.54
C SER A 798 31.34 -9.67 26.79
N ASN A 799 30.77 -9.63 28.00
CA ASN A 799 31.51 -9.61 29.27
C ASN A 799 32.06 -10.99 29.67
N GLY A 800 33.02 -11.47 28.89
CA GLY A 800 33.73 -12.73 29.10
C GLY A 800 34.83 -12.97 28.07
N ASP A 801 35.59 -11.94 27.67
CA ASP A 801 36.80 -12.07 26.85
C ASP A 801 38.00 -12.57 27.70
N GLY A 802 37.76 -13.59 28.52
CA GLY A 802 38.81 -14.42 29.11
C GLY A 802 39.03 -15.63 28.20
N ASN A 803 39.96 -15.49 27.24
CA ASN A 803 40.81 -16.47 26.54
C ASN A 803 40.53 -18.01 26.64
N SER A 804 39.30 -18.49 26.78
CA SER A 804 38.97 -19.92 26.69
C SER A 804 38.32 -20.23 25.34
N VAL A 805 39.02 -21.10 24.61
CA VAL A 805 38.63 -21.70 23.33
C VAL A 805 37.55 -22.77 23.57
N ASN A 806 36.49 -22.45 24.30
CA ASN A 806 35.32 -23.31 24.43
C ASN A 806 34.27 -22.86 23.42
N SER A 807 33.90 -23.77 22.52
CA SER A 807 32.86 -23.55 21.51
C SER A 807 31.55 -23.15 22.21
N ARG A 808 31.09 -21.91 21.99
CA ARG A 808 29.85 -21.37 22.57
C ARG A 808 28.66 -22.07 21.90
N THR A 809 28.11 -23.11 22.51
CA THR A 809 27.04 -23.94 21.91
C THR A 809 25.79 -24.03 22.77
N VAL A 810 24.63 -24.14 22.11
CA VAL A 810 23.33 -24.42 22.75
C VAL A 810 22.69 -25.64 22.09
N MET A 811 21.94 -26.41 22.87
CA MET A 811 21.26 -27.62 22.46
C MET A 811 19.79 -27.63 22.92
N VAL A 812 18.95 -28.36 22.20
CA VAL A 812 17.58 -28.69 22.68
C VAL A 812 17.70 -29.48 23.99
N GLY A 813 16.90 -29.09 24.98
CA GLY A 813 16.93 -29.64 26.34
C GLY A 813 17.88 -28.93 27.31
N ASP A 814 18.71 -27.98 26.85
CA ASP A 814 19.56 -27.19 27.75
C ASP A 814 18.70 -26.38 28.74
N VAL A 815 19.12 -26.35 30.00
CA VAL A 815 18.46 -25.58 31.07
C VAL A 815 18.61 -24.09 30.79
N VAL A 816 17.52 -23.35 30.99
CA VAL A 816 17.44 -21.90 30.84
C VAL A 816 17.19 -21.27 32.21
N THR A 817 18.08 -20.38 32.63
CA THR A 817 17.98 -19.65 33.90
C THR A 817 17.81 -18.16 33.63
N PRO A 818 16.59 -17.60 33.71
CA PRO A 818 16.36 -16.18 33.50
C PRO A 818 16.73 -15.35 34.74
N SER A 819 17.19 -14.13 34.50
CA SER A 819 17.24 -13.04 35.47
C SER A 819 16.07 -12.08 35.20
N TYR A 820 15.52 -11.50 36.27
CA TYR A 820 14.37 -10.60 36.20
C TYR A 820 14.81 -9.20 36.54
N TYR A 821 14.13 -8.20 35.98
CA TYR A 821 14.30 -6.82 36.40
C TYR A 821 14.12 -6.70 37.92
N GLY A 822 15.05 -6.02 38.59
CA GLY A 822 14.92 -5.69 40.00
C GLY A 822 13.64 -4.88 40.26
N PRO A 823 13.05 -5.00 41.46
CA PRO A 823 11.82 -4.27 41.83
C PRO A 823 11.95 -2.75 41.74
#